data_AF-A0A368TD20-F1
#
_entry.id   AF-A0A368TD20-F1
#
_cell.length_a   1.000
_cell.length_b   1.000
_cell.length_c   1.000
_cell.angle_alpha   90.00
_cell.angle_beta   90.00
_cell.angle_gamma   90.00
#
_symmetry.space_group_name_H-M   'P 1'
#
loop_
_entity.id
_entity.type
_entity.pdbx_description
1 polymer ?
#
loop_
_entity_poly.entity_id
_entity_poly.type
_entity_poly.pdbx_seq_one_letter_code
_entity_poly.pdbx_strand_id
1 'polypeptide(L)'
;MKNKSKIYAVAVFIMLLLLFSSIAGARHETYSAAPSSDEGIYSFFSDVIRDAGVCLDNVVDESPDVDTRASRLESGIKLAVEESRFYAVKGFESNVSRVVQPFNAPSGGVKKLTTYQLVFLTNYEILKNESDYSAYVEARTAIVNMRSGADAINCSLDGIALIELWNETTTLNFNVSYLSERLIDVYALIDHYEQLLEQYKVEAPAFEEDLPVVVVSDEHPLLYEEITIHEYANKTSTLSLFIDNTTHSLKNQTSEQRKKHRFENPGEHDIYAEGTTVDGKNIKSNIVKVDVSKIPTFIVLSYPYSALLNERIKITGLIVDYYDKPLHAVNVTVEAGEEETVTTDVSGRFVFYGTRSSEGYLKVSAFYPGNGTYKSSSANGSIFFSRFPISLQIAADKTNINVNETVKFMGLVSGISRNYTIPLSIFLNDRGEETITAENDFAFSLPFSQSGTYEVYVLFSGDSLFTDAKSNVVTIKVTEKPFFQKESFTKEIITNYRESNLLFYLLLLLVAIVSFSMGFYTRALKEKIPFFSAKTNVHPDSLFGRLHARTSHFKDKLLASLALLFTGIYARTFKSLISVLRAIRVAKRENKPVGTQEKEISETANAEVSGARPRTRIHVFRDKIFAPLLLILMNFYALILKRNGHSSKDKEAEQGNESAEKTGMAVANEEVGKRTNDEAHVVKKLEDFDLGEAYRLLFDATITQYDLGKSLTPRELSEAIKNENEPFTDIFMVVTAIHERVFYGCMRPEDGEEERYFKEIGDILRYFKGCVSESNR
;
A
#
# COMPACT_ATOMS: atom_id res chain seq x y z
N MET A 1 15.16 -27.30 -37.09
CA MET A 1 15.03 -27.82 -35.70
C MET A 1 15.08 -26.74 -34.60
N LYS A 2 16.02 -25.76 -34.62
CA LYS A 2 16.26 -24.82 -33.49
C LYS A 2 15.00 -24.22 -32.81
N ASN A 3 13.99 -23.73 -33.55
CA ASN A 3 12.83 -23.08 -32.91
C ASN A 3 11.97 -23.98 -32.02
N LYS A 4 11.84 -25.29 -32.30
CA LYS A 4 11.07 -26.19 -31.42
C LYS A 4 11.72 -26.35 -30.04
N SER A 5 13.05 -26.28 -29.97
CA SER A 5 13.78 -26.28 -28.69
C SER A 5 13.44 -25.06 -27.82
N LYS A 6 13.34 -23.86 -28.43
CA LYS A 6 12.91 -22.65 -27.70
C LYS A 6 11.48 -22.77 -27.16
N ILE A 7 10.54 -23.30 -27.97
CA ILE A 7 9.14 -23.49 -27.54
C ILE A 7 9.05 -24.46 -26.36
N TYR A 8 9.78 -25.59 -26.39
CA TYR A 8 9.82 -26.51 -25.24
C TYR A 8 10.52 -25.92 -24.02
N ALA A 9 11.58 -25.12 -24.19
CA ALA A 9 12.23 -24.42 -23.09
C ALA A 9 11.28 -23.40 -22.42
N VAL A 10 10.54 -22.61 -23.20
CA VAL A 10 9.53 -21.66 -22.69
C VAL A 10 8.37 -22.40 -22.03
N ALA A 11 7.85 -23.48 -22.63
CA ALA A 11 6.78 -24.27 -22.02
C ALA A 11 7.21 -24.92 -20.69
N VAL A 12 8.45 -25.43 -20.60
CA VAL A 12 9.01 -25.95 -19.35
C VAL A 12 9.28 -24.83 -18.34
N PHE A 13 9.69 -23.64 -18.77
CA PHE A 13 9.88 -22.48 -17.88
C PHE A 13 8.54 -21.96 -17.31
N ILE A 14 7.50 -21.87 -18.13
CA ILE A 14 6.13 -21.56 -17.68
C ILE A 14 5.61 -22.66 -16.75
N MET A 15 5.86 -23.94 -17.06
CA MET A 15 5.50 -25.04 -16.17
C MET A 15 6.26 -25.01 -14.85
N LEU A 16 7.53 -24.58 -14.84
CA LEU A 16 8.29 -24.31 -13.61
C LEU A 16 7.67 -23.14 -12.83
N LEU A 17 7.37 -22.02 -13.48
CA LEU A 17 6.71 -20.87 -12.83
C LEU A 17 5.38 -21.25 -12.19
N LEU A 18 4.56 -22.07 -12.86
CA LEU A 18 3.30 -22.60 -12.32
C LEU A 18 3.48 -23.67 -11.22
N LEU A 19 4.67 -24.29 -11.11
CA LEU A 19 5.04 -25.18 -10.00
C LEU A 19 5.73 -24.44 -8.84
N PHE A 20 6.26 -23.23 -9.09
CA PHE A 20 6.81 -22.33 -8.08
C PHE A 20 5.80 -21.25 -7.62
N SER A 21 4.65 -21.10 -8.28
CA SER A 21 3.55 -20.24 -7.82
C SER A 21 2.81 -20.78 -6.58
N SER A 22 3.35 -21.80 -5.92
CA SER A 22 3.03 -22.16 -4.53
C SER A 22 4.08 -21.67 -3.52
N ILE A 23 4.95 -20.72 -3.90
CA ILE A 23 5.42 -19.73 -2.93
C ILE A 23 4.16 -19.00 -2.47
N ALA A 24 3.82 -19.18 -1.20
CA ALA A 24 2.85 -18.31 -0.55
C ALA A 24 3.52 -16.93 -0.38
N GLY A 25 3.43 -16.10 -1.42
CA GLY A 25 3.42 -14.64 -1.19
C GLY A 25 2.34 -14.39 -0.16
N ALA A 26 2.69 -13.70 0.93
CA ALA A 26 1.88 -13.68 2.14
C ALA A 26 0.45 -13.27 1.82
N ARG A 27 -0.46 -14.25 1.83
CA ARG A 27 -1.88 -13.97 1.99
C ARG A 27 -1.95 -13.26 3.32
N HIS A 28 -2.31 -11.98 3.29
CA HIS A 28 -2.66 -11.28 4.51
C HIS A 28 -3.68 -12.17 5.20
N GLU A 29 -3.39 -12.57 6.45
CA GLU A 29 -4.41 -13.23 7.25
C GLU A 29 -5.59 -12.25 7.30
N THR A 30 -6.80 -12.76 7.11
CA THR A 30 -8.00 -11.92 7.23
C THR A 30 -7.90 -11.19 8.55
N TYR A 31 -7.88 -9.85 8.54
CA TYR A 31 -7.41 -9.02 9.67
C TYR A 31 -7.95 -9.48 11.05
N SER A 32 -9.20 -9.93 11.09
CA SER A 32 -9.88 -10.62 12.21
C SER A 32 -9.27 -11.96 12.70
N ALA A 33 -8.11 -12.37 12.19
CA ALA A 33 -7.44 -13.63 12.51
C ALA A 33 -5.93 -13.46 12.76
N ALA A 34 -5.36 -12.30 12.43
CA ALA A 34 -4.04 -11.92 12.90
C ALA A 34 -4.09 -11.75 14.44
N PRO A 35 -3.06 -12.17 15.18
CA PRO A 35 -3.02 -11.95 16.63
C PRO A 35 -2.93 -10.45 16.96
N SER A 36 -3.59 -10.04 18.04
CA SER A 36 -3.58 -8.66 18.52
C SER A 36 -2.27 -8.36 19.26
N SER A 37 -1.35 -7.67 18.59
CA SER A 37 -0.10 -7.16 19.16
C SER A 37 -0.08 -5.64 19.14
N ASP A 38 0.16 -5.03 20.30
CA ASP A 38 0.36 -3.59 20.47
C ASP A 38 1.81 -3.15 20.12
N GLU A 39 2.68 -4.05 19.66
CA GLU A 39 4.12 -3.77 19.49
C GLU A 39 4.41 -2.58 18.55
N GLY A 40 3.62 -2.40 17.50
CA GLY A 40 3.72 -1.22 16.61
C GLY A 40 3.30 0.09 17.31
N ILE A 41 2.31 0.03 18.20
CA ILE A 41 1.88 1.17 19.03
C ILE A 41 2.98 1.51 20.02
N TYR A 42 3.52 0.50 20.70
CA TYR A 42 4.64 0.66 21.64
C TYR A 42 5.88 1.23 20.94
N SER A 43 6.25 0.78 19.74
CA SER A 43 7.38 1.33 19.00
C SER A 43 7.17 2.81 18.69
N PHE A 44 6.06 3.17 18.02
CA PHE A 44 5.77 4.54 17.63
C PHE A 44 5.79 5.51 18.83
N PHE A 45 5.11 5.15 19.93
CA PHE A 45 5.10 6.02 21.11
C PHE A 45 6.42 6.00 21.90
N SER A 46 7.24 4.96 21.79
CA SER A 46 8.62 4.97 22.31
C SER A 46 9.55 5.88 21.49
N ASP A 47 9.37 5.92 20.17
CA ASP A 47 10.06 6.86 19.28
C ASP A 47 9.65 8.32 19.61
N VAL A 48 8.35 8.58 19.84
CA VAL A 48 7.85 9.88 20.35
C VAL A 48 8.51 10.27 21.67
N ILE A 49 8.66 9.35 22.63
CA ILE A 49 9.36 9.63 23.90
C ILE A 49 10.81 10.00 23.62
N ARG A 50 11.56 9.19 22.88
CA ARG A 50 12.97 9.51 22.57
C ARG A 50 13.09 10.89 21.91
N ASP A 51 12.26 11.17 20.92
CA ASP A 51 12.35 12.40 20.15
C ASP A 51 11.92 13.64 20.95
N ALA A 52 10.99 13.49 21.91
CA ALA A 52 10.70 14.50 22.92
C ALA A 52 11.91 14.76 23.84
N GLY A 53 12.56 13.70 24.34
CA GLY A 53 13.77 13.82 25.17
C GLY A 53 14.94 14.50 24.45
N VAL A 54 15.13 14.20 23.16
CA VAL A 54 16.12 14.90 22.31
C VAL A 54 15.75 16.38 22.12
N CYS A 55 14.48 16.75 22.11
CA CYS A 55 14.10 18.17 22.14
C CYS A 55 14.45 18.83 23.49
N LEU A 56 14.33 18.11 24.61
CA LEU A 56 14.73 18.64 25.93
C LEU A 56 16.24 18.83 26.04
N ASP A 57 17.06 17.90 25.56
CA ASP A 57 18.53 18.10 25.47
C ASP A 57 18.85 19.35 24.63
N ASN A 58 18.21 19.52 23.47
CA ASN A 58 18.42 20.71 22.63
C ASN A 58 17.93 22.02 23.29
N VAL A 59 16.97 21.98 24.23
CA VAL A 59 16.59 23.14 25.05
C VAL A 59 17.67 23.45 26.09
N VAL A 60 18.23 22.42 26.74
CA VAL A 60 19.35 22.58 27.70
C VAL A 60 20.61 23.11 27.01
N ASP A 61 20.87 22.70 25.78
CA ASP A 61 21.99 23.15 24.93
C ASP A 61 21.73 24.51 24.22
N GLU A 62 20.59 25.17 24.45
CA GLU A 62 20.17 26.43 23.79
C GLU A 62 20.20 26.39 22.24
N SER A 63 19.86 25.23 21.66
CA SER A 63 20.06 24.90 20.24
C SER A 63 19.03 25.59 19.30
N PRO A 64 19.46 26.31 18.26
CA PRO A 64 18.58 27.18 17.46
C PRO A 64 17.56 26.45 16.58
N ASP A 65 17.82 25.20 16.17
CA ASP A 65 16.96 24.45 15.24
C ASP A 65 15.80 23.70 15.94
N VAL A 66 15.74 23.72 17.27
CA VAL A 66 14.92 22.80 18.08
C VAL A 66 13.42 22.95 17.85
N ASP A 67 12.93 24.17 17.60
CA ASP A 67 11.51 24.45 17.44
C ASP A 67 10.89 23.76 16.20
N THR A 68 11.68 23.54 15.14
CA THR A 68 11.25 22.75 13.98
C THR A 68 11.00 21.29 14.34
N ARG A 69 11.82 20.70 15.21
CA ARG A 69 11.66 19.32 15.68
C ARG A 69 10.44 19.21 16.60
N ALA A 70 10.28 20.14 17.54
CA ALA A 70 9.12 20.19 18.43
C ALA A 70 7.79 20.36 17.66
N SER A 71 7.78 21.23 16.64
CA SER A 71 6.59 21.43 15.79
C SER A 71 6.22 20.16 15.01
N ARG A 72 7.20 19.38 14.54
CA ARG A 72 6.97 18.07 13.88
C ARG A 72 6.42 17.03 14.87
N LEU A 73 6.97 16.96 16.08
CA LEU A 73 6.52 16.06 17.15
C LEU A 73 5.05 16.32 17.53
N GLU A 74 4.69 17.58 17.78
CA GLU A 74 3.31 17.98 18.10
C GLU A 74 2.33 17.71 16.94
N SER A 75 2.74 17.99 15.70
CA SER A 75 1.93 17.69 14.51
C SER A 75 1.68 16.19 14.33
N GLY A 76 2.69 15.35 14.59
CA GLY A 76 2.58 13.89 14.50
C GLY A 76 1.60 13.31 15.52
N ILE A 77 1.59 13.84 16.75
CA ILE A 77 0.61 13.44 17.78
C ILE A 77 -0.81 13.90 17.42
N LYS A 78 -0.99 15.14 16.95
CA LYS A 78 -2.29 15.63 16.48
C LYS A 78 -2.87 14.76 15.35
N LEU A 79 -2.05 14.38 14.37
CA LEU A 79 -2.45 13.45 13.30
C LEU A 79 -2.83 12.07 13.86
N ALA A 80 -2.04 11.50 14.79
CA ALA A 80 -2.35 10.21 15.40
C ALA A 80 -3.67 10.22 16.21
N VAL A 81 -4.03 11.35 16.85
CA VAL A 81 -5.34 11.55 17.48
C VAL A 81 -6.45 11.50 16.41
N GLU A 82 -6.32 12.29 15.33
CA GLU A 82 -7.31 12.37 14.25
C GLU A 82 -7.53 11.04 13.53
N GLU A 83 -6.45 10.32 13.20
CA GLU A 83 -6.54 8.97 12.62
C GLU A 83 -7.20 7.98 13.59
N SER A 84 -6.89 8.02 14.89
CA SER A 84 -7.51 7.11 15.86
C SER A 84 -9.03 7.29 15.94
N ARG A 85 -9.52 8.54 15.86
CA ARG A 85 -10.95 8.87 15.77
C ARG A 85 -11.57 8.36 14.46
N PHE A 86 -10.88 8.55 13.33
CA PHE A 86 -11.32 8.09 12.01
C PHE A 86 -11.51 6.57 11.94
N TYR A 87 -10.52 5.80 12.40
CA TYR A 87 -10.58 4.33 12.40
C TYR A 87 -11.64 3.80 13.39
N ALA A 88 -11.78 4.41 14.57
CA ALA A 88 -12.81 4.04 15.54
C ALA A 88 -14.25 4.23 15.01
N VAL A 89 -14.50 5.25 14.19
CA VAL A 89 -15.82 5.49 13.56
C VAL A 89 -16.08 4.58 12.36
N LYS A 90 -15.01 4.07 11.71
CA LYS A 90 -15.09 2.94 10.77
C LYS A 90 -15.24 1.57 11.45
N GLY A 91 -15.27 1.51 12.78
CA GLY A 91 -15.48 0.28 13.56
C GLY A 91 -14.20 -0.52 13.85
N PHE A 92 -13.03 0.07 13.64
CA PHE A 92 -11.75 -0.51 14.05
C PHE A 92 -11.42 -0.05 15.47
N GLU A 93 -11.71 -0.89 16.46
CA GLU A 93 -11.28 -0.65 17.84
C GLU A 93 -9.76 -0.85 17.93
N SER A 94 -9.03 0.21 18.28
CA SER A 94 -7.57 0.22 18.37
C SER A 94 -7.11 0.85 19.68
N ASN A 95 -6.16 0.20 20.35
CA ASN A 95 -5.52 0.70 21.58
C ASN A 95 -4.87 2.08 21.38
N VAL A 96 -4.53 2.49 20.15
CA VAL A 96 -4.00 3.84 19.86
C VAL A 96 -4.89 4.94 20.47
N SER A 97 -6.22 4.79 20.42
CA SER A 97 -7.18 5.75 21.01
C SER A 97 -7.01 5.94 22.53
N ARG A 98 -6.60 4.89 23.26
CA ARG A 98 -6.24 4.95 24.69
C ARG A 98 -4.82 5.49 24.88
N VAL A 99 -3.89 5.10 24.02
CA VAL A 99 -2.46 5.39 24.18
C VAL A 99 -2.11 6.83 23.82
N VAL A 100 -2.69 7.40 22.76
CA VAL A 100 -2.28 8.70 22.20
C VAL A 100 -2.54 9.88 23.15
N GLN A 101 -3.60 9.80 23.95
CA GLN A 101 -4.13 10.95 24.71
C GLN A 101 -3.13 11.53 25.72
N PRO A 102 -2.42 10.73 26.54
CA PRO A 102 -1.32 11.22 27.38
C PRO A 102 -0.17 11.92 26.64
N PHE A 103 0.07 11.64 25.34
CA PHE A 103 1.20 12.22 24.58
C PHE A 103 0.94 13.64 24.04
N ASN A 104 -0.30 14.13 24.12
CA ASN A 104 -0.62 15.53 23.84
C ASN A 104 0.18 16.48 24.75
N ALA A 105 0.32 16.15 26.05
CA ALA A 105 1.01 17.00 27.02
C ALA A 105 2.56 17.03 26.86
N PRO A 106 3.27 15.90 26.65
CA PRO A 106 4.67 15.90 26.24
C PRO A 106 4.94 16.73 24.99
N SER A 107 4.18 16.49 23.91
CA SER A 107 4.47 17.10 22.61
C SER A 107 4.15 18.61 22.58
N GLY A 108 3.02 19.03 23.15
CA GLY A 108 2.69 20.44 23.35
C GLY A 108 3.61 21.13 24.35
N GLY A 109 3.96 20.48 25.46
CA GLY A 109 4.88 21.02 26.48
C GLY A 109 6.30 21.23 25.96
N VAL A 110 6.80 20.32 25.12
CA VAL A 110 8.07 20.47 24.40
C VAL A 110 8.00 21.65 23.44
N LYS A 111 6.96 21.76 22.60
CA LYS A 111 6.77 22.91 21.70
C LYS A 111 6.68 24.24 22.46
N LYS A 112 6.05 24.24 23.64
CA LYS A 112 5.98 25.42 24.51
C LYS A 112 7.35 25.81 25.05
N LEU A 113 8.15 24.85 25.54
CA LEU A 113 9.53 25.09 25.97
C LEU A 113 10.38 25.72 24.86
N THR A 114 10.36 25.14 23.64
CA THR A 114 11.21 25.61 22.53
C THR A 114 10.82 27.01 22.06
N THR A 115 9.52 27.27 21.88
CA THR A 115 9.03 28.58 21.44
C THR A 115 9.33 29.66 22.48
N TYR A 116 9.06 29.41 23.77
CA TYR A 116 9.28 30.43 24.80
C TYR A 116 10.75 30.60 25.22
N GLN A 117 11.62 29.60 25.06
CA GLN A 117 13.07 29.82 25.22
C GLN A 117 13.59 30.86 24.22
N LEU A 118 13.16 30.80 22.96
CA LEU A 118 13.52 31.80 21.95
C LEU A 118 12.99 33.20 22.32
N VAL A 119 11.77 33.29 22.86
CA VAL A 119 11.21 34.55 23.38
C VAL A 119 12.04 35.09 24.55
N PHE A 120 12.45 34.24 25.50
CA PHE A 120 13.31 34.64 26.61
C PHE A 120 14.65 35.18 26.13
N LEU A 121 15.40 34.40 25.34
CA LEU A 121 16.75 34.78 24.88
C LEU A 121 16.71 36.07 24.04
N THR A 122 15.73 36.21 23.15
CA THR A 122 15.55 37.43 22.34
C THR A 122 15.30 38.65 23.22
N ASN A 123 14.35 38.58 24.14
CA ASN A 123 13.99 39.73 24.98
C ASN A 123 15.02 40.02 26.07
N TYR A 124 15.75 39.02 26.56
CA TYR A 124 16.83 39.23 27.53
C TYR A 124 18.03 39.98 26.93
N GLU A 125 18.35 39.76 25.64
CA GLU A 125 19.34 40.60 24.95
C GLU A 125 18.84 42.01 24.66
N ILE A 126 17.55 42.21 24.32
CA ILE A 126 16.98 43.58 24.23
C ILE A 126 17.06 44.28 25.61
N LEU A 127 16.67 43.59 26.68
CA LEU A 127 16.72 44.09 28.05
C LEU A 127 18.13 44.53 28.46
N LYS A 128 19.15 43.70 28.18
CA LYS A 128 20.57 44.02 28.42
C LYS A 128 21.03 45.30 27.73
N ASN A 129 20.62 45.50 26.48
CA ASN A 129 21.16 46.57 25.63
C ASN A 129 20.37 47.88 25.72
N GLU A 130 19.05 47.81 25.92
CA GLU A 130 18.13 48.94 25.79
C GLU A 130 17.39 49.28 27.09
N SER A 131 17.40 48.40 28.10
CA SER A 131 16.64 48.54 29.36
C SER A 131 15.12 48.67 29.17
N ASP A 132 14.58 48.03 28.13
CA ASP A 132 13.17 48.13 27.79
C ASP A 132 12.24 47.34 28.74
N TYR A 133 11.16 47.99 29.19
CA TYR A 133 10.20 47.38 30.13
C TYR A 133 9.31 46.32 29.46
N SER A 134 8.96 46.47 28.19
CA SER A 134 8.19 45.45 27.45
C SER A 134 9.02 44.18 27.32
N ALA A 135 10.31 44.30 26.96
CA ALA A 135 11.24 43.17 26.91
C ALA A 135 11.39 42.47 28.27
N TYR A 136 11.39 43.20 29.39
CA TYR A 136 11.33 42.57 30.72
C TYR A 136 10.03 41.77 30.94
N VAL A 137 8.86 42.31 30.56
CA VAL A 137 7.57 41.63 30.68
C VAL A 137 7.55 40.36 29.80
N GLU A 138 7.96 40.46 28.54
CA GLU A 138 8.06 39.33 27.61
C GLU A 138 9.02 38.24 28.11
N ALA A 139 10.20 38.60 28.63
CA ALA A 139 11.12 37.64 29.22
C ALA A 139 10.52 36.96 30.47
N ARG A 140 9.68 37.66 31.24
CA ARG A 140 8.95 37.09 32.38
C ARG A 140 7.82 36.15 31.94
N THR A 141 7.09 36.52 30.89
CA THR A 141 6.06 35.70 30.24
C THR A 141 6.66 34.42 29.67
N ALA A 142 7.83 34.50 29.03
CA ALA A 142 8.57 33.36 28.54
C ALA A 142 8.90 32.34 29.62
N ILE A 143 9.48 32.78 30.75
CA ILE A 143 9.82 31.90 31.88
C ILE A 143 8.57 31.18 32.44
N VAL A 144 7.48 31.91 32.68
CA VAL A 144 6.23 31.30 33.19
C VAL A 144 5.68 30.27 32.20
N ASN A 145 5.77 30.53 30.91
CA ASN A 145 5.30 29.60 29.88
C ASN A 145 6.25 28.41 29.67
N MET A 146 7.57 28.59 29.80
CA MET A 146 8.54 27.48 29.85
C MET A 146 8.25 26.56 31.04
N ARG A 147 8.06 27.13 32.25
CA ARG A 147 7.74 26.34 33.46
C ARG A 147 6.41 25.61 33.31
N SER A 148 5.39 26.28 32.75
CA SER A 148 4.11 25.65 32.37
C SER A 148 4.27 24.50 31.37
N GLY A 149 5.21 24.61 30.42
CA GLY A 149 5.54 23.54 29.47
C GLY A 149 6.19 22.35 30.18
N ALA A 150 7.23 22.59 30.98
CA ALA A 150 7.89 21.55 31.78
C ALA A 150 6.93 20.83 32.74
N ASP A 151 6.08 21.58 33.45
CA ASP A 151 5.07 21.04 34.37
C ASP A 151 4.04 20.15 33.63
N ALA A 152 3.63 20.52 32.42
CA ALA A 152 2.71 19.73 31.60
C ALA A 152 3.34 18.38 31.15
N ILE A 153 4.62 18.39 30.74
CA ILE A 153 5.35 17.14 30.44
C ILE A 153 5.44 16.30 31.71
N ASN A 154 5.92 16.89 32.81
CA ASN A 154 6.17 16.21 34.09
C ASN A 154 4.91 15.51 34.62
N CYS A 155 3.77 16.22 34.68
CA CYS A 155 2.49 15.68 35.14
C CYS A 155 1.92 14.55 34.24
N SER A 156 2.42 14.39 33.01
CA SER A 156 1.99 13.31 32.11
C SER A 156 2.79 12.02 32.25
N LEU A 157 4.02 12.07 32.79
CA LEU A 157 4.96 10.95 32.76
C LEU A 157 4.46 9.72 33.53
N ASP A 158 3.87 9.91 34.72
CA ASP A 158 3.23 8.83 35.49
C ASP A 158 2.08 8.18 34.69
N GLY A 159 1.27 9.00 34.01
CA GLY A 159 0.16 8.53 33.18
C GLY A 159 0.62 7.70 31.97
N ILE A 160 1.79 8.04 31.40
CA ILE A 160 2.42 7.31 30.30
C ILE A 160 3.10 6.01 30.78
N ALA A 161 3.80 6.06 31.92
CA ALA A 161 4.46 4.89 32.51
C ALA A 161 3.49 3.78 32.95
N LEU A 162 2.24 4.16 33.28
CA LEU A 162 1.15 3.25 33.64
C LEU A 162 0.41 2.64 32.43
N ILE A 163 0.79 2.97 31.18
CA ILE A 163 0.16 2.37 30.00
C ILE A 163 0.75 0.97 29.77
N GLU A 164 0.00 -0.05 30.19
CA GLU A 164 0.26 -1.45 29.81
C GLU A 164 -0.22 -1.72 28.38
N LEU A 165 0.65 -2.37 27.59
CA LEU A 165 0.45 -2.86 26.22
C LEU A 165 0.90 -4.32 26.11
N TRP A 166 0.50 -5.05 25.06
CA TRP A 166 0.78 -6.50 24.95
C TRP A 166 1.31 -6.93 23.58
N ASN A 167 2.45 -7.64 23.55
CA ASN A 167 3.08 -8.17 22.31
C ASN A 167 2.98 -9.71 22.20
N GLU A 168 1.80 -10.26 22.48
CA GLU A 168 1.50 -11.72 22.51
C GLU A 168 2.25 -12.54 23.58
N THR A 169 3.38 -12.03 24.09
CA THR A 169 4.32 -12.78 24.94
C THR A 169 4.65 -12.06 26.25
N THR A 170 4.65 -10.72 26.27
CA THR A 170 5.02 -9.89 27.41
C THR A 170 4.20 -8.60 27.46
N THR A 171 4.04 -8.06 28.67
CA THR A 171 3.54 -6.69 28.85
C THR A 171 4.66 -5.70 28.50
N LEU A 172 4.34 -4.75 27.63
CA LEU A 172 5.21 -3.63 27.27
C LEU A 172 4.72 -2.37 27.98
N ASN A 173 5.62 -1.69 28.70
CA ASN A 173 5.35 -0.44 29.41
C ASN A 173 6.36 0.62 28.94
N PHE A 174 5.93 1.86 28.77
CA PHE A 174 6.82 2.94 28.30
C PHE A 174 7.89 3.32 29.32
N ASN A 175 9.15 3.42 28.88
CA ASN A 175 10.22 3.96 29.71
C ASN A 175 10.32 5.48 29.59
N VAL A 176 9.79 6.19 30.61
CA VAL A 176 9.86 7.66 30.71
C VAL A 176 11.11 8.18 31.46
N SER A 177 12.02 7.31 31.90
CA SER A 177 13.14 7.70 32.80
C SER A 177 14.03 8.79 32.21
N TYR A 178 14.30 8.74 30.91
CA TYR A 178 15.09 9.73 30.19
C TYR A 178 14.43 11.11 30.25
N LEU A 179 13.13 11.23 29.97
CA LEU A 179 12.41 12.51 30.08
C LEU A 179 12.41 13.03 31.51
N SER A 180 12.16 12.16 32.49
CA SER A 180 12.19 12.53 33.90
C SER A 180 13.56 13.04 34.36
N GLU A 181 14.66 12.57 33.76
CA GLU A 181 16.01 13.04 34.03
C GLU A 181 16.27 14.39 33.33
N ARG A 182 16.02 14.47 32.01
CA ARG A 182 16.21 15.68 31.21
C ARG A 182 15.37 16.87 31.70
N LEU A 183 14.18 16.63 32.26
CA LEU A 183 13.36 17.66 32.90
C LEU A 183 14.04 18.33 34.11
N ILE A 184 14.91 17.63 34.84
CA ILE A 184 15.65 18.23 35.98
C ILE A 184 16.60 19.31 35.46
N ASP A 185 17.31 19.01 34.36
CA ASP A 185 18.21 19.98 33.70
C ASP A 185 17.41 21.16 33.11
N VAL A 186 16.24 20.92 32.53
CA VAL A 186 15.33 21.98 32.04
C VAL A 186 14.78 22.86 33.18
N TYR A 187 14.38 22.28 34.31
CA TYR A 187 13.98 23.09 35.47
C TYR A 187 15.16 23.91 36.02
N ALA A 188 16.38 23.36 36.04
CA ALA A 188 17.57 24.10 36.44
C ALA A 188 17.90 25.27 35.49
N LEU A 189 17.66 25.10 34.18
CA LEU A 189 17.78 26.18 33.19
C LEU A 189 16.73 27.29 33.43
N ILE A 190 15.47 26.92 33.70
CA ILE A 190 14.40 27.89 34.02
C ILE A 190 14.72 28.64 35.32
N ASP A 191 15.18 27.95 36.35
CA ASP A 191 15.63 28.54 37.62
C ASP A 191 16.86 29.47 37.41
N HIS A 192 17.72 29.18 36.43
CA HIS A 192 18.83 30.06 36.03
C HIS A 192 18.34 31.32 35.31
N TYR A 193 17.42 31.19 34.35
CA TYR A 193 16.78 32.32 33.66
C TYR A 193 16.01 33.24 34.64
N GLU A 194 15.35 32.67 35.65
CA GLU A 194 14.75 33.45 36.75
C GLU A 194 15.80 34.27 37.52
N GLN A 195 16.94 33.66 37.87
CA GLN A 195 18.04 34.36 38.55
C GLN A 195 18.65 35.49 37.70
N LEU A 196 18.77 35.31 36.38
CA LEU A 196 19.24 36.36 35.46
C LEU A 196 18.32 37.59 35.48
N LEU A 197 17.00 37.40 35.47
CA LEU A 197 16.05 38.52 35.58
C LEU A 197 16.04 39.16 36.98
N GLU A 198 16.20 38.39 38.06
CA GLU A 198 16.31 38.99 39.40
C GLU A 198 17.62 39.75 39.61
N GLN A 199 18.75 39.29 39.04
CA GLN A 199 20.01 40.04 39.06
C GLN A 199 19.88 41.37 38.29
N TYR A 200 19.28 41.34 37.09
CA TYR A 200 19.10 42.54 36.28
C TYR A 200 18.34 43.66 37.02
N LYS A 201 17.29 43.32 37.79
CA LYS A 201 16.55 44.28 38.64
C LYS A 201 17.41 44.98 39.71
N VAL A 202 18.51 44.35 40.15
CA VAL A 202 19.42 44.93 41.16
C VAL A 202 20.46 45.84 40.51
N GLU A 203 20.78 45.61 39.24
CA GLU A 203 21.86 46.31 38.52
C GLU A 203 21.37 47.46 37.61
N ALA A 204 20.08 47.50 37.25
CA ALA A 204 19.49 48.49 36.35
C ALA A 204 18.51 49.48 37.06
N PRO A 205 19.00 50.51 37.78
CA PRO A 205 18.18 51.49 38.53
C PRO A 205 17.49 52.55 37.63
N ALA A 206 17.12 52.16 36.41
CA ALA A 206 16.45 53.01 35.41
C ALA A 206 15.02 52.54 35.09
N PHE A 207 14.61 51.37 35.59
CA PHE A 207 13.24 50.87 35.51
C PHE A 207 12.27 51.73 36.34
N GLU A 208 10.98 51.67 36.04
CA GLU A 208 9.92 52.21 36.91
C GLU A 208 9.76 51.31 38.15
N GLU A 209 10.73 51.38 39.07
CA GLU A 209 11.14 50.36 40.07
C GLU A 209 10.06 49.64 40.91
N ASP A 210 8.84 50.18 41.00
CA ASP A 210 7.78 49.70 41.88
C ASP A 210 6.48 49.31 41.14
N LEU A 211 6.48 49.21 39.80
CA LEU A 211 5.33 48.70 39.06
C LEU A 211 5.18 47.18 39.24
N PRO A 212 3.97 46.67 39.56
CA PRO A 212 3.70 45.23 39.57
C PRO A 212 3.65 44.70 38.13
N VAL A 213 3.97 43.43 37.94
CA VAL A 213 3.92 42.76 36.63
C VAL A 213 3.03 41.54 36.72
N VAL A 214 2.03 41.49 35.84
CA VAL A 214 1.09 40.37 35.69
C VAL A 214 1.46 39.58 34.45
N VAL A 215 1.46 38.26 34.59
CA VAL A 215 1.80 37.29 33.54
C VAL A 215 0.81 36.13 33.60
N VAL A 216 0.53 35.49 32.46
CA VAL A 216 -0.32 34.29 32.39
C VAL A 216 0.42 33.10 31.79
N SER A 217 0.00 31.90 32.20
CA SER A 217 0.47 30.65 31.60
C SER A 217 -0.21 30.29 30.28
N ASP A 218 -1.20 31.06 29.82
CA ASP A 218 -1.74 31.02 28.45
C ASP A 218 -2.56 32.29 28.18
N GLU A 219 -2.43 32.84 26.98
CA GLU A 219 -3.17 34.01 26.49
C GLU A 219 -4.29 33.63 25.52
N HIS A 220 -4.32 32.38 25.02
CA HIS A 220 -5.33 31.89 24.08
C HIS A 220 -6.05 30.60 24.55
N PRO A 221 -6.38 30.45 25.86
CA PRO A 221 -6.91 29.21 26.41
C PRO A 221 -8.29 28.85 25.86
N LEU A 222 -8.63 27.57 25.91
CA LEU A 222 -10.00 27.13 25.62
C LEU A 222 -10.96 27.42 26.79
N LEU A 223 -12.25 27.47 26.49
CA LEU A 223 -13.29 27.63 27.49
C LEU A 223 -13.22 26.53 28.58
N TYR A 224 -13.27 26.94 29.85
CA TYR A 224 -13.04 26.12 31.04
C TYR A 224 -11.62 25.55 31.23
N GLU A 225 -10.65 25.86 30.36
CA GLU A 225 -9.24 25.54 30.57
C GLU A 225 -8.64 26.33 31.74
N GLU A 226 -7.60 25.79 32.37
CA GLU A 226 -7.04 26.34 33.61
C GLU A 226 -5.71 27.04 33.39
N ILE A 227 -5.75 28.37 33.32
CA ILE A 227 -4.53 29.19 33.33
C ILE A 227 -4.05 29.44 34.76
N THR A 228 -2.75 29.64 34.92
CA THR A 228 -2.16 30.19 36.13
C THR A 228 -1.75 31.64 35.84
N ILE A 229 -2.34 32.56 36.59
CA ILE A 229 -1.97 33.98 36.61
C ILE A 229 -0.84 34.13 37.65
N HIS A 230 0.27 34.70 37.23
CA HIS A 230 1.41 35.06 38.07
C HIS A 230 1.45 36.57 38.26
N GLU A 231 1.69 37.00 39.50
CA GLU A 231 1.81 38.40 39.87
C GLU A 231 3.15 38.60 40.60
N TYR A 232 3.96 39.53 40.10
CA TYR A 232 5.26 39.89 40.63
C TYR A 232 5.25 41.33 41.10
N ALA A 233 5.55 41.58 42.37
CA ALA A 233 5.48 42.92 42.94
C ALA A 233 6.64 43.19 43.92
N ASN A 234 7.19 44.40 43.85
CA ASN A 234 8.25 44.88 44.73
C ASN A 234 7.76 46.08 45.54
N LYS A 235 8.20 46.20 46.80
CA LYS A 235 7.89 47.33 47.71
C LYS A 235 6.38 47.74 47.82
N THR A 236 5.44 46.82 47.63
CA THR A 236 3.99 47.12 47.69
C THR A 236 3.40 46.96 49.10
N SER A 237 2.63 47.94 49.56
CA SER A 237 1.92 47.94 50.84
C SER A 237 0.52 47.30 50.75
N THR A 238 -0.18 47.51 49.63
CA THR A 238 -1.39 46.79 49.25
C THR A 238 -1.33 46.46 47.76
N LEU A 239 -1.98 45.36 47.36
CA LEU A 239 -2.02 44.86 45.99
C LEU A 239 -3.32 44.09 45.77
N SER A 240 -3.89 44.14 44.58
CA SER A 240 -5.14 43.47 44.23
C SER A 240 -5.20 43.18 42.73
N LEU A 241 -5.42 41.91 42.41
CA LEU A 241 -5.63 41.44 41.05
C LEU A 241 -7.07 41.69 40.60
N PHE A 242 -7.23 42.09 39.34
CA PHE A 242 -8.49 42.30 38.65
C PHE A 242 -8.56 41.40 37.42
N ILE A 243 -9.73 40.80 37.19
CA ILE A 243 -10.10 40.12 35.95
C ILE A 243 -11.41 40.75 35.50
N ASP A 244 -11.45 41.34 34.30
CA ASP A 244 -12.61 42.09 33.78
C ASP A 244 -13.13 43.18 34.74
N ASN A 245 -12.20 43.87 35.42
CA ASN A 245 -12.47 44.84 36.49
C ASN A 245 -13.10 44.25 37.77
N THR A 246 -13.25 42.92 37.88
CA THR A 246 -13.67 42.22 39.10
C THR A 246 -12.47 41.96 39.99
N THR A 247 -12.47 42.52 41.21
CA THR A 247 -11.37 42.36 42.17
C THR A 247 -11.33 40.94 42.77
N HIS A 248 -10.14 40.33 42.79
CA HIS A 248 -9.88 39.05 43.41
C HIS A 248 -8.86 39.17 44.54
N SER A 249 -9.30 38.99 45.78
CA SER A 249 -8.40 38.94 46.94
C SER A 249 -7.48 37.72 46.86
N LEU A 250 -6.18 37.97 46.81
CA LEU A 250 -5.13 36.96 46.98
C LEU A 250 -4.77 36.81 48.47
N LYS A 251 -4.10 35.72 48.83
CA LYS A 251 -3.77 35.38 50.22
C LYS A 251 -2.26 35.37 50.44
N ASN A 252 -1.83 36.13 51.44
CA ASN A 252 -0.48 36.27 51.99
C ASN A 252 0.47 37.23 51.26
N GLN A 253 1.41 37.78 52.02
CA GLN A 253 2.31 38.88 51.64
C GLN A 253 3.64 38.32 51.10
N THR A 254 3.62 37.73 49.90
CA THR A 254 4.83 37.32 49.16
C THR A 254 4.97 38.12 47.86
N SER A 255 6.21 38.30 47.41
CA SER A 255 6.59 39.08 46.21
C SER A 255 6.27 38.39 44.88
N GLU A 256 6.08 37.08 44.89
CA GLU A 256 5.35 36.35 43.86
C GLU A 256 4.03 35.82 44.46
N GLN A 257 2.95 35.92 43.68
CA GLN A 257 1.66 35.31 43.97
C GLN A 257 1.15 34.58 42.71
N ARG A 258 0.53 33.41 42.90
CA ARG A 258 0.04 32.55 41.80
C ARG A 258 -1.43 32.21 42.01
N LYS A 259 -2.25 32.35 40.96
CA LYS A 259 -3.70 32.10 40.98
C LYS A 259 -4.13 31.26 39.78
N LYS A 260 -4.65 30.07 40.05
CA LYS A 260 -5.38 29.27 39.04
C LYS A 260 -6.73 29.94 38.73
N HIS A 261 -7.07 30.05 37.45
CA HIS A 261 -8.34 30.60 36.97
C HIS A 261 -8.85 29.81 35.76
N ARG A 262 -10.17 29.84 35.55
CA ARG A 262 -10.87 29.21 34.42
C ARG A 262 -11.96 30.17 33.95
N PHE A 263 -12.06 30.38 32.65
CA PHE A 263 -13.05 31.27 32.07
C PHE A 263 -14.34 30.53 31.72
N GLU A 264 -15.49 31.14 32.03
CA GLU A 264 -16.82 30.57 31.77
C GLU A 264 -17.49 31.10 30.50
N ASN A 265 -16.95 32.18 29.91
CA ASN A 265 -17.41 32.81 28.67
C ASN A 265 -16.22 32.96 27.69
N PRO A 266 -16.45 32.92 26.36
CA PRO A 266 -15.42 33.20 25.36
C PRO A 266 -15.33 34.68 24.98
N GLY A 267 -14.16 35.11 24.52
CA GLY A 267 -13.86 36.49 24.09
C GLY A 267 -12.58 37.05 24.71
N GLU A 268 -12.30 38.33 24.50
CA GLU A 268 -11.21 39.04 25.18
C GLU A 268 -11.53 39.29 26.65
N HIS A 269 -10.59 38.93 27.54
CA HIS A 269 -10.61 39.24 28.96
C HIS A 269 -9.38 40.07 29.34
N ASP A 270 -9.57 41.11 30.18
CA ASP A 270 -8.48 41.99 30.63
C ASP A 270 -8.06 41.61 32.06
N ILE A 271 -6.78 41.25 32.25
CA ILE A 271 -6.18 40.93 33.55
C ILE A 271 -5.12 41.96 33.90
N TYR A 272 -5.20 42.55 35.10
CA TYR A 272 -4.21 43.49 35.62
C TYR A 272 -4.21 43.54 37.15
N ALA A 273 -3.18 44.15 37.73
CA ALA A 273 -3.07 44.43 39.15
C ALA A 273 -3.08 45.92 39.44
N GLU A 274 -3.69 46.33 40.55
CA GLU A 274 -3.58 47.68 41.11
C GLU A 274 -3.22 47.61 42.61
N GLY A 275 -2.47 48.60 43.09
CA GLY A 275 -1.97 48.61 44.46
C GLY A 275 -1.36 49.95 44.89
N THR A 276 -0.68 49.92 46.03
CA THR A 276 0.02 51.08 46.62
C THR A 276 1.46 50.72 46.97
N THR A 277 2.41 51.62 46.72
CA THR A 277 3.80 51.50 47.22
C THR A 277 3.85 51.68 48.75
N VAL A 278 5.02 51.47 49.38
CA VAL A 278 5.24 51.88 50.79
C VAL A 278 4.98 53.39 51.00
N ASP A 279 5.35 54.22 50.03
CA ASP A 279 5.16 55.68 50.07
C ASP A 279 3.73 56.16 49.71
N GLY A 280 2.80 55.22 49.50
CA GLY A 280 1.39 55.54 49.23
C GLY A 280 1.08 56.03 47.80
N LYS A 281 1.99 55.83 46.84
CA LYS A 281 1.73 56.06 45.41
C LYS A 281 0.86 54.92 44.87
N ASN A 282 -0.24 55.25 44.19
CA ASN A 282 -1.02 54.27 43.43
C ASN A 282 -0.21 53.76 42.22
N ILE A 283 -0.24 52.45 42.00
CA ILE A 283 0.49 51.73 40.96
C ILE A 283 -0.44 50.74 40.26
N LYS A 284 -0.18 50.50 38.97
CA LYS A 284 -0.93 49.56 38.11
C LYS A 284 0.05 48.77 37.24
N SER A 285 -0.22 47.50 36.99
CA SER A 285 0.61 46.65 36.12
C SER A 285 0.40 46.92 34.63
N ASN A 286 1.18 46.22 33.80
CA ASN A 286 0.76 45.87 32.46
C ASN A 286 -0.65 45.23 32.47
N ILE A 287 -1.41 45.42 31.40
CA ILE A 287 -2.70 44.72 31.18
C ILE A 287 -2.41 43.55 30.26
N VAL A 288 -2.65 42.34 30.73
CA VAL A 288 -2.61 41.12 29.90
C VAL A 288 -3.99 40.93 29.28
N LYS A 289 -4.03 40.69 27.96
CA LYS A 289 -5.23 40.31 27.24
C LYS A 289 -5.25 38.81 27.03
N VAL A 290 -6.39 38.18 27.31
CA VAL A 290 -6.58 36.73 27.14
C VAL A 290 -7.79 36.51 26.21
N ASP A 291 -7.57 35.94 25.01
CA ASP A 291 -8.63 35.59 24.06
C ASP A 291 -9.12 34.15 24.33
N VAL A 292 -10.21 34.03 25.08
CA VAL A 292 -10.78 32.74 25.48
C VAL A 292 -11.55 32.15 24.31
N SER A 293 -10.98 31.09 23.74
CA SER A 293 -11.54 30.44 22.57
C SER A 293 -12.64 29.43 22.94
N LYS A 294 -13.75 29.45 22.19
CA LYS A 294 -14.74 28.36 22.21
C LYS A 294 -14.09 27.00 21.94
N ILE A 295 -14.59 25.94 22.59
CA ILE A 295 -14.03 24.59 22.49
C ILE A 295 -14.19 24.07 21.05
N PRO A 296 -13.11 23.64 20.36
CA PRO A 296 -13.21 22.98 19.06
C PRO A 296 -14.10 21.73 19.10
N THR A 297 -14.69 21.39 17.95
CA THR A 297 -15.42 20.12 17.76
C THR A 297 -14.97 19.46 16.47
N PHE A 298 -15.16 18.14 16.39
CA PHE A 298 -14.74 17.32 15.26
C PHE A 298 -15.90 16.40 14.86
N ILE A 299 -16.24 16.38 13.56
CA ILE A 299 -17.18 15.42 12.99
C ILE A 299 -16.38 14.38 12.20
N VAL A 300 -16.74 13.11 12.35
CA VAL A 300 -16.19 12.00 11.56
C VAL A 300 -17.35 11.23 10.95
N LEU A 301 -17.23 10.85 9.67
CA LEU A 301 -18.22 10.07 8.93
C LEU A 301 -17.69 8.69 8.55
N SER A 302 -18.59 7.72 8.46
CA SER A 302 -18.32 6.34 8.04
C SER A 302 -19.44 5.83 7.14
N TYR A 303 -19.02 5.32 5.98
CA TYR A 303 -19.84 4.83 4.87
C TYR A 303 -18.96 3.95 3.96
N PRO A 304 -19.53 3.06 3.13
CA PRO A 304 -18.77 2.31 2.13
C PRO A 304 -18.34 3.21 0.97
N TYR A 305 -17.14 2.98 0.42
CA TYR A 305 -16.60 3.73 -0.72
C TYR A 305 -17.47 3.63 -1.99
N SER A 306 -18.19 2.52 -2.16
CA SER A 306 -19.09 2.28 -3.30
C SER A 306 -20.34 1.50 -2.92
N ALA A 307 -21.35 1.58 -3.78
CA ALA A 307 -22.69 1.02 -3.62
C ALA A 307 -23.30 0.66 -4.99
N LEU A 308 -24.35 -0.15 -5.03
CA LEU A 308 -25.09 -0.45 -6.27
C LEU A 308 -26.26 0.53 -6.48
N LEU A 309 -26.68 0.73 -7.74
CA LEU A 309 -27.80 1.66 -8.04
C LEU A 309 -29.07 1.33 -7.25
N ASN A 310 -29.67 2.36 -6.64
CA ASN A 310 -30.84 2.30 -5.77
C ASN A 310 -30.64 1.52 -4.45
N GLU A 311 -29.40 1.15 -4.09
CA GLU A 311 -29.08 0.64 -2.77
C GLU A 311 -29.25 1.76 -1.72
N ARG A 312 -29.84 1.45 -0.56
CA ARG A 312 -30.00 2.42 0.54
C ARG A 312 -28.86 2.27 1.53
N ILE A 313 -27.84 3.10 1.38
CA ILE A 313 -26.64 3.07 2.20
C ILE A 313 -26.89 3.76 3.54
N LYS A 314 -26.55 3.08 4.63
CA LYS A 314 -26.49 3.67 5.97
C LYS A 314 -25.18 4.45 6.12
N ILE A 315 -25.28 5.72 6.45
CA ILE A 315 -24.15 6.58 6.79
C ILE A 315 -24.20 6.81 8.31
N THR A 316 -23.06 6.67 8.99
CA THR A 316 -22.95 6.92 10.43
C THR A 316 -21.95 8.02 10.71
N GLY A 317 -22.30 8.95 11.59
CA GLY A 317 -21.41 9.99 12.07
C GLY A 317 -21.15 9.92 13.57
N LEU A 318 -20.08 10.57 14.00
CA LEU A 318 -19.73 10.86 15.39
C LEU A 318 -19.34 12.34 15.48
N ILE A 319 -19.76 13.03 16.54
CA ILE A 319 -19.25 14.35 16.91
C ILE A 319 -18.72 14.36 18.35
N VAL A 320 -17.49 14.86 18.51
CA VAL A 320 -16.79 15.03 19.79
C VAL A 320 -16.24 16.45 19.95
N ASP A 321 -15.98 16.87 21.19
CA ASP A 321 -15.23 18.07 21.49
C ASP A 321 -13.70 17.83 21.46
N TYR A 322 -12.93 18.90 21.67
CA TYR A 322 -11.47 18.86 21.77
C TYR A 322 -10.93 17.89 22.84
N TYR A 323 -11.71 17.60 23.88
CA TYR A 323 -11.37 16.70 24.97
C TYR A 323 -11.94 15.27 24.76
N ASP A 324 -12.26 14.91 23.51
CA ASP A 324 -12.87 13.65 23.08
C ASP A 324 -14.21 13.31 23.75
N LYS A 325 -14.92 14.31 24.30
CA LYS A 325 -16.24 14.10 24.91
C LYS A 325 -17.30 14.13 23.82
N PRO A 326 -18.22 13.15 23.76
CA PRO A 326 -19.29 13.14 22.78
C PRO A 326 -20.33 14.25 23.03
N LEU A 327 -20.74 14.96 21.98
CA LEU A 327 -21.80 15.96 22.09
C LEU A 327 -23.18 15.29 22.00
N HIS A 328 -23.84 15.09 23.13
CA HIS A 328 -25.20 14.55 23.23
C HIS A 328 -26.28 15.59 22.89
N ALA A 329 -27.34 15.17 22.20
CA ALA A 329 -28.53 15.94 21.89
C ALA A 329 -28.28 17.27 21.14
N VAL A 330 -27.23 17.34 20.33
CA VAL A 330 -26.98 18.46 19.41
C VAL A 330 -27.55 18.14 18.02
N ASN A 331 -27.98 19.18 17.32
CA ASN A 331 -28.48 19.05 15.94
C ASN A 331 -27.32 19.20 14.95
N VAL A 332 -27.27 18.27 14.00
CA VAL A 332 -26.32 18.24 12.89
C VAL A 332 -27.12 18.27 11.59
N THR A 333 -26.83 19.23 10.73
CA THR A 333 -27.34 19.23 9.34
C THR A 333 -26.54 18.20 8.55
N VAL A 334 -27.21 17.31 7.83
CA VAL A 334 -26.57 16.26 7.03
C VAL A 334 -27.16 16.21 5.63
N GLU A 335 -26.34 15.84 4.65
CA GLU A 335 -26.72 15.83 3.25
C GLU A 335 -26.31 14.49 2.63
N ALA A 336 -27.23 13.85 1.90
CA ALA A 336 -26.96 12.65 1.12
C ALA A 336 -27.82 12.60 -0.17
N GLY A 337 -27.92 13.75 -0.85
CA GLY A 337 -28.79 13.98 -2.01
C GLY A 337 -30.00 14.89 -1.69
N GLU A 338 -30.48 14.83 -0.45
CA GLU A 338 -31.35 15.83 0.18
C GLU A 338 -30.72 16.25 1.52
N GLU A 339 -31.06 17.44 2.00
CA GLU A 339 -30.62 17.97 3.31
C GLU A 339 -31.65 17.60 4.40
N GLU A 340 -31.18 16.98 5.50
CA GLU A 340 -31.99 16.73 6.70
C GLU A 340 -31.25 17.18 7.97
N THR A 341 -31.98 17.35 9.08
CA THR A 341 -31.39 17.62 10.40
C THR A 341 -31.57 16.42 11.30
N VAL A 342 -30.46 15.89 11.82
CA VAL A 342 -30.44 14.76 12.76
C VAL A 342 -29.92 15.21 14.13
N THR A 343 -30.40 14.57 15.20
CA THR A 343 -29.98 14.86 16.57
C THR A 343 -29.10 13.71 17.09
N THR A 344 -28.03 14.03 17.82
CA THR A 344 -27.04 13.07 18.31
C THR A 344 -27.49 12.28 19.54
N ASP A 345 -27.06 11.02 19.63
CA ASP A 345 -27.27 10.16 20.79
C ASP A 345 -26.30 10.46 21.95
N VAL A 346 -26.42 9.71 23.06
CA VAL A 346 -25.61 9.87 24.28
C VAL A 346 -24.11 9.58 24.07
N SER A 347 -23.75 8.97 22.94
CA SER A 347 -22.37 8.72 22.50
C SER A 347 -21.93 9.67 21.38
N GLY A 348 -22.69 10.74 21.12
CA GLY A 348 -22.38 11.74 20.10
C GLY A 348 -22.60 11.24 18.67
N ARG A 349 -23.25 10.08 18.50
CA ARG A 349 -23.42 9.44 17.19
C ARG A 349 -24.72 9.85 16.54
N PHE A 350 -24.72 9.85 15.21
CA PHE A 350 -25.90 10.11 14.39
C PHE A 350 -25.90 9.19 13.16
N VAL A 351 -27.08 9.04 12.54
CA VAL A 351 -27.29 8.12 11.40
C VAL A 351 -28.20 8.79 10.38
N PHE A 352 -27.81 8.74 9.12
CA PHE A 352 -28.59 9.18 7.96
C PHE A 352 -28.40 8.20 6.80
N TYR A 353 -29.09 8.43 5.67
CA TYR A 353 -29.12 7.46 4.57
C TYR A 353 -28.95 8.12 3.20
N GLY A 354 -28.06 7.57 2.38
CA GLY A 354 -27.87 7.97 0.98
C GLY A 354 -28.37 6.91 0.00
N THR A 355 -28.81 7.34 -1.18
CA THR A 355 -29.08 6.46 -2.33
C THR A 355 -28.95 7.25 -3.63
N ARG A 356 -28.76 6.56 -4.76
CA ARG A 356 -28.67 7.18 -6.09
C ARG A 356 -29.20 6.23 -7.16
N SER A 357 -30.02 6.75 -8.06
CA SER A 357 -30.67 5.99 -9.14
C SER A 357 -29.90 6.00 -10.47
N SER A 358 -28.72 6.62 -10.49
CA SER A 358 -27.84 6.75 -11.65
C SER A 358 -26.37 6.62 -11.23
N GLU A 359 -25.50 6.22 -12.16
CA GLU A 359 -24.08 5.99 -11.89
C GLU A 359 -23.34 7.28 -11.45
N GLY A 360 -22.31 7.14 -10.62
CA GLY A 360 -21.42 8.21 -10.18
C GLY A 360 -21.51 8.57 -8.69
N TYR A 361 -20.76 9.60 -8.30
CA TYR A 361 -20.56 10.00 -6.91
C TYR A 361 -21.78 10.69 -6.28
N LEU A 362 -22.36 10.08 -5.26
CA LEU A 362 -23.21 10.77 -4.30
C LEU A 362 -22.30 11.55 -3.33
N LYS A 363 -22.43 12.88 -3.27
CA LYS A 363 -21.77 13.68 -2.22
C LYS A 363 -22.47 13.41 -0.89
N VAL A 364 -21.70 13.33 0.18
CA VAL A 364 -22.20 13.23 1.55
C VAL A 364 -21.56 14.31 2.41
N SER A 365 -22.35 14.98 3.26
CA SER A 365 -21.85 16.02 4.16
C SER A 365 -22.54 15.97 5.52
N ALA A 366 -21.87 16.54 6.52
CA ALA A 366 -22.41 16.78 7.85
C ALA A 366 -21.83 18.08 8.42
N PHE A 367 -22.66 18.90 9.05
CA PHE A 367 -22.30 20.22 9.59
C PHE A 367 -22.96 20.45 10.95
N TYR A 368 -22.15 20.83 11.93
CA TYR A 368 -22.58 21.32 13.23
C TYR A 368 -22.27 22.83 13.31
N PRO A 369 -23.27 23.70 13.51
CA PRO A 369 -23.07 25.16 13.52
C PRO A 369 -22.35 25.69 14.77
N GLY A 370 -22.03 24.86 15.75
CA GLY A 370 -21.53 25.31 17.04
C GLY A 370 -22.63 25.93 17.92
N ASN A 371 -22.23 26.49 19.06
CA ASN A 371 -23.14 27.23 19.95
C ASN A 371 -22.34 28.28 20.76
N GLY A 372 -22.78 28.64 21.97
CA GLY A 372 -22.03 29.54 22.86
C GLY A 372 -20.70 28.95 23.37
N THR A 373 -20.70 27.65 23.65
CA THR A 373 -19.58 26.88 24.23
C THR A 373 -18.62 26.32 23.17
N TYR A 374 -19.19 25.80 22.08
CA TYR A 374 -18.48 25.00 21.08
C TYR A 374 -18.34 25.72 19.73
N LYS A 375 -17.20 25.57 19.06
CA LYS A 375 -17.00 25.99 17.66
C LYS A 375 -17.75 25.04 16.71
N SER A 376 -18.10 25.57 15.54
CA SER A 376 -18.66 24.81 14.43
C SER A 376 -17.67 23.80 13.85
N SER A 377 -18.19 22.73 13.23
CA SER A 377 -17.38 21.72 12.55
C SER A 377 -18.14 21.08 11.39
N SER A 378 -17.41 20.49 10.44
CA SER A 378 -17.97 19.86 9.25
C SER A 378 -17.16 18.63 8.85
N ALA A 379 -17.84 17.64 8.25
CA ALA A 379 -17.23 16.54 7.53
C ALA A 379 -17.88 16.40 6.15
N ASN A 380 -17.13 15.92 5.16
CA ASN A 380 -17.63 15.69 3.82
C ASN A 380 -16.97 14.44 3.20
N GLY A 381 -17.51 14.00 2.06
CA GLY A 381 -16.97 12.89 1.30
C GLY A 381 -17.88 12.51 0.13
N SER A 382 -17.66 11.31 -0.43
CA SER A 382 -18.52 10.78 -1.49
C SER A 382 -18.58 9.25 -1.49
N ILE A 383 -19.65 8.72 -2.09
CA ILE A 383 -19.91 7.29 -2.30
C ILE A 383 -20.12 7.08 -3.80
N PHE A 384 -19.36 6.19 -4.44
CA PHE A 384 -19.55 5.87 -5.86
C PHE A 384 -20.68 4.85 -6.05
N PHE A 385 -21.79 5.26 -6.66
CA PHE A 385 -22.85 4.33 -7.05
C PHE A 385 -22.57 3.76 -8.44
N SER A 386 -22.45 2.43 -8.54
CA SER A 386 -22.15 1.70 -9.77
C SER A 386 -23.36 0.94 -10.30
N ARG A 387 -23.38 0.74 -11.63
CA ARG A 387 -24.27 -0.22 -12.29
C ARG A 387 -23.95 -1.66 -11.91
N PHE A 388 -24.95 -2.53 -12.03
CA PHE A 388 -24.84 -3.95 -11.72
C PHE A 388 -23.94 -4.66 -12.76
N PRO A 389 -22.92 -5.44 -12.33
CA PRO A 389 -22.08 -6.18 -13.27
C PRO A 389 -22.80 -7.41 -13.82
N ILE A 390 -22.59 -7.71 -15.11
CA ILE A 390 -23.08 -8.93 -15.76
C ILE A 390 -21.93 -9.77 -16.33
N SER A 391 -22.20 -11.05 -16.61
CA SER A 391 -21.24 -11.95 -17.26
C SER A 391 -21.87 -12.61 -18.49
N LEU A 392 -21.15 -12.52 -19.62
CA LEU A 392 -21.51 -13.14 -20.90
C LEU A 392 -20.62 -14.35 -21.15
N GLN A 393 -21.22 -15.46 -21.61
CA GLN A 393 -20.48 -16.62 -22.10
C GLN A 393 -21.07 -17.10 -23.43
N ILE A 394 -20.23 -17.61 -24.32
CA ILE A 394 -20.64 -18.23 -25.59
C ILE A 394 -19.87 -19.53 -25.87
N ALA A 395 -20.54 -20.47 -26.53
CA ALA A 395 -19.99 -21.70 -27.05
C ALA A 395 -20.50 -21.98 -28.47
N ALA A 396 -19.63 -22.54 -29.32
CA ALA A 396 -19.97 -22.99 -30.66
C ALA A 396 -20.30 -24.49 -30.69
N ASP A 397 -21.22 -24.90 -31.56
CA ASP A 397 -21.52 -26.32 -31.80
C ASP A 397 -20.38 -27.05 -32.54
N LYS A 398 -19.58 -26.31 -33.31
CA LYS A 398 -18.37 -26.79 -34.02
C LYS A 398 -17.30 -25.70 -34.02
N THR A 399 -16.03 -26.07 -33.83
CA THR A 399 -14.87 -25.16 -33.94
C THR A 399 -13.99 -25.43 -35.16
N ASN A 400 -14.25 -26.50 -35.91
CA ASN A 400 -13.57 -26.83 -37.16
C ASN A 400 -14.65 -27.15 -38.20
N ILE A 401 -14.70 -26.37 -39.27
CA ILE A 401 -15.71 -26.47 -40.34
C ILE A 401 -15.06 -26.26 -41.71
N ASN A 402 -15.82 -26.51 -42.78
CA ASN A 402 -15.40 -26.14 -44.12
C ASN A 402 -15.95 -24.78 -44.55
N VAL A 403 -15.36 -24.21 -45.62
CA VAL A 403 -15.91 -23.03 -46.31
C VAL A 403 -17.37 -23.26 -46.73
N ASN A 404 -18.19 -22.22 -46.54
CA ASN A 404 -19.65 -22.18 -46.72
C ASN A 404 -20.45 -23.12 -45.79
N GLU A 405 -19.89 -23.50 -44.64
CA GLU A 405 -20.66 -24.10 -43.54
C GLU A 405 -21.00 -23.03 -42.47
N THR A 406 -22.11 -23.25 -41.78
CA THR A 406 -22.61 -22.37 -40.71
C THR A 406 -22.30 -22.99 -39.34
N VAL A 407 -21.79 -22.17 -38.42
CA VAL A 407 -21.63 -22.53 -37.01
C VAL A 407 -22.81 -21.98 -36.21
N LYS A 408 -23.40 -22.81 -35.34
CA LYS A 408 -24.38 -22.32 -34.36
C LYS A 408 -23.66 -21.97 -33.07
N PHE A 409 -23.93 -20.76 -32.57
CA PHE A 409 -23.48 -20.31 -31.25
C PHE A 409 -24.66 -20.35 -30.28
N MET A 410 -24.36 -20.72 -29.03
CA MET A 410 -25.27 -20.61 -27.89
C MET A 410 -24.54 -19.83 -26.79
N GLY A 411 -25.25 -18.95 -26.11
CA GLY A 411 -24.69 -18.12 -25.06
C GLY A 411 -25.61 -17.95 -23.86
N LEU A 412 -25.03 -17.45 -22.78
CA LEU A 412 -25.67 -17.26 -21.48
C LEU A 412 -25.35 -15.87 -20.94
N VAL A 413 -26.34 -15.26 -20.28
CA VAL A 413 -26.22 -13.98 -19.57
C VAL A 413 -26.51 -14.21 -18.09
N SER A 414 -25.51 -13.98 -17.25
CA SER A 414 -25.61 -14.06 -15.79
C SER A 414 -25.55 -12.66 -15.18
N GLY A 415 -26.39 -12.39 -14.17
CA GLY A 415 -26.49 -11.10 -13.48
C GLY A 415 -27.81 -10.35 -13.72
N ILE A 416 -28.51 -10.62 -14.84
CA ILE A 416 -29.80 -9.99 -15.15
C ILE A 416 -31.00 -10.80 -14.60
N SER A 417 -32.07 -10.08 -14.28
CA SER A 417 -33.35 -10.68 -13.86
C SER A 417 -34.08 -11.37 -15.01
N ARG A 418 -34.94 -12.34 -14.69
CA ARG A 418 -35.83 -12.98 -15.68
C ARG A 418 -36.73 -11.93 -16.34
N ASN A 419 -36.98 -12.08 -17.64
CA ASN A 419 -37.70 -11.13 -18.48
C ASN A 419 -37.01 -9.76 -18.67
N TYR A 420 -35.74 -9.61 -18.27
CA TYR A 420 -34.92 -8.46 -18.66
C TYR A 420 -34.17 -8.79 -19.96
N THR A 421 -34.17 -7.88 -20.93
CA THR A 421 -33.61 -8.09 -22.27
C THR A 421 -32.48 -7.09 -22.55
N ILE A 422 -31.29 -7.58 -22.91
CA ILE A 422 -30.15 -6.74 -23.30
C ILE A 422 -29.82 -6.86 -24.80
N PRO A 423 -29.39 -5.78 -25.47
CA PRO A 423 -28.84 -5.83 -26.82
C PRO A 423 -27.37 -6.30 -26.80
N LEU A 424 -27.05 -7.37 -27.53
CA LEU A 424 -25.69 -7.86 -27.71
C LEU A 424 -25.20 -7.61 -29.15
N SER A 425 -24.02 -7.02 -29.29
CA SER A 425 -23.31 -6.86 -30.56
C SER A 425 -22.40 -8.07 -30.80
N ILE A 426 -22.54 -8.72 -31.96
CA ILE A 426 -21.71 -9.86 -32.39
C ILE A 426 -20.50 -9.34 -33.16
N PHE A 427 -19.31 -9.77 -32.75
CA PHE A 427 -18.04 -9.42 -33.38
C PHE A 427 -17.37 -10.64 -34.02
N LEU A 428 -16.83 -10.43 -35.22
CA LEU A 428 -16.05 -11.38 -36.01
C LEU A 428 -14.72 -10.72 -36.40
N ASN A 429 -13.59 -11.20 -35.87
CA ASN A 429 -12.26 -10.59 -36.07
C ASN A 429 -12.26 -9.07 -35.81
N ASP A 430 -12.79 -8.68 -34.64
CA ASP A 430 -12.97 -7.29 -34.19
C ASP A 430 -13.85 -6.38 -35.08
N ARG A 431 -14.55 -6.95 -36.06
CA ARG A 431 -15.63 -6.27 -36.82
C ARG A 431 -16.98 -6.62 -36.21
N GLY A 432 -17.70 -5.61 -35.73
CA GLY A 432 -19.10 -5.76 -35.32
C GLY A 432 -20.01 -5.71 -36.53
N GLU A 433 -20.84 -6.73 -36.75
CA GLU A 433 -21.66 -6.85 -37.98
C GLU A 433 -23.17 -7.03 -37.70
N GLU A 434 -23.56 -7.62 -36.57
CA GLU A 434 -24.97 -7.87 -36.22
C GLU A 434 -25.26 -7.57 -34.74
N THR A 435 -26.50 -7.16 -34.45
CA THR A 435 -27.03 -7.03 -33.08
C THR A 435 -28.19 -8.00 -32.84
N ILE A 436 -28.21 -8.62 -31.66
CA ILE A 436 -29.27 -9.53 -31.21
C ILE A 436 -29.81 -9.09 -29.85
N THR A 437 -30.99 -9.56 -29.47
CA THR A 437 -31.53 -9.38 -28.11
C THR A 437 -31.38 -10.68 -27.32
N ALA A 438 -30.94 -10.59 -26.07
CA ALA A 438 -30.74 -11.73 -25.17
C ALA A 438 -31.50 -11.53 -23.86
N GLU A 439 -32.10 -12.61 -23.35
CA GLU A 439 -32.47 -12.74 -21.93
C GLU A 439 -31.35 -13.50 -21.20
N ASN A 440 -31.66 -14.41 -20.27
CA ASN A 440 -30.66 -15.23 -19.59
C ASN A 440 -29.91 -16.21 -20.53
N ASP A 441 -30.45 -16.52 -21.70
CA ASP A 441 -29.80 -17.26 -22.78
C ASP A 441 -30.07 -16.66 -24.16
N PHE A 442 -29.21 -17.00 -25.13
CA PHE A 442 -29.32 -16.55 -26.52
C PHE A 442 -28.67 -17.53 -27.49
N ALA A 443 -29.01 -17.44 -28.78
CA ALA A 443 -28.38 -18.20 -29.85
C ALA A 443 -28.35 -17.41 -31.16
N PHE A 444 -27.25 -17.54 -31.89
CA PHE A 444 -27.06 -16.95 -33.22
C PHE A 444 -26.32 -17.95 -34.14
N SER A 445 -26.13 -17.64 -35.41
CA SER A 445 -25.45 -18.54 -36.36
C SER A 445 -24.71 -17.78 -37.45
N LEU A 446 -23.42 -18.03 -37.61
CA LEU A 446 -22.57 -17.31 -38.58
C LEU A 446 -22.15 -18.22 -39.74
N PRO A 447 -22.25 -17.77 -41.01
CA PRO A 447 -21.70 -18.45 -42.17
C PRO A 447 -20.23 -18.04 -42.40
N PHE A 448 -19.38 -18.96 -42.85
CA PHE A 448 -17.95 -18.69 -43.08
C PHE A 448 -17.54 -18.91 -44.54
N SER A 449 -17.49 -17.82 -45.31
CA SER A 449 -17.32 -17.85 -46.78
C SER A 449 -15.87 -17.87 -47.28
N GLN A 450 -14.87 -17.81 -46.39
CA GLN A 450 -13.44 -17.88 -46.73
C GLN A 450 -12.70 -18.83 -45.77
N SER A 451 -11.54 -19.32 -46.20
CA SER A 451 -10.68 -20.19 -45.41
C SER A 451 -9.79 -19.37 -44.46
N GLY A 452 -9.60 -19.84 -43.22
CA GLY A 452 -8.86 -19.08 -42.22
C GLY A 452 -9.11 -19.50 -40.78
N THR A 453 -8.70 -18.62 -39.87
CA THR A 453 -9.02 -18.67 -38.44
C THR A 453 -9.82 -17.42 -38.11
N TYR A 454 -10.91 -17.57 -37.36
CA TYR A 454 -11.81 -16.50 -36.98
C TYR A 454 -11.99 -16.49 -35.47
N GLU A 455 -12.04 -15.30 -34.88
CA GLU A 455 -12.35 -15.08 -33.48
C GLU A 455 -13.73 -14.44 -33.38
N VAL A 456 -14.61 -15.10 -32.63
CA VAL A 456 -16.00 -14.67 -32.42
C VAL A 456 -16.19 -14.36 -30.95
N TYR A 457 -16.79 -13.21 -30.65
CA TYR A 457 -17.25 -12.84 -29.30
C TYR A 457 -18.51 -11.98 -29.38
N VAL A 458 -19.19 -11.78 -28.25
CA VAL A 458 -20.26 -10.80 -28.12
C VAL A 458 -19.90 -9.74 -27.09
N LEU A 459 -20.42 -8.53 -27.29
CA LEU A 459 -20.26 -7.38 -26.42
C LEU A 459 -21.64 -6.80 -26.07
N PHE A 460 -21.86 -6.57 -24.79
CA PHE A 460 -22.89 -5.66 -24.28
C PHE A 460 -22.22 -4.33 -23.92
N SER A 461 -22.76 -3.21 -24.38
CA SER A 461 -22.18 -1.87 -24.15
C SER A 461 -22.66 -1.20 -22.85
N GLY A 462 -23.39 -1.93 -21.99
CA GLY A 462 -24.05 -1.38 -20.81
C GLY A 462 -25.40 -0.74 -21.13
N ASP A 463 -26.21 -0.54 -20.10
CA ASP A 463 -27.45 0.24 -20.14
C ASP A 463 -27.57 1.14 -18.90
N SER A 464 -28.77 1.60 -18.52
CA SER A 464 -28.99 2.44 -17.34
C SER A 464 -28.87 1.71 -16.00
N LEU A 465 -28.89 0.37 -15.99
CA LEU A 465 -28.83 -0.47 -14.79
C LEU A 465 -27.56 -1.34 -14.75
N PHE A 466 -27.08 -1.80 -15.90
CA PHE A 466 -26.00 -2.79 -16.01
C PHE A 466 -24.74 -2.23 -16.69
N THR A 467 -23.56 -2.66 -16.24
CA THR A 467 -22.26 -2.31 -16.86
C THR A 467 -22.11 -2.95 -18.23
N ASP A 468 -21.14 -2.51 -19.01
CA ASP A 468 -20.70 -3.25 -20.19
C ASP A 468 -20.13 -4.63 -19.82
N ALA A 469 -20.08 -5.54 -20.79
CA ALA A 469 -19.52 -6.87 -20.64
C ALA A 469 -19.10 -7.47 -21.99
N LYS A 470 -17.94 -8.13 -22.04
CA LYS A 470 -17.45 -8.90 -23.19
C LYS A 470 -17.46 -10.40 -22.86
N SER A 471 -17.89 -11.24 -23.81
CA SER A 471 -17.85 -12.69 -23.63
C SER A 471 -16.43 -13.26 -23.73
N ASN A 472 -16.28 -14.54 -23.37
CA ASN A 472 -15.14 -15.31 -23.87
C ASN A 472 -15.09 -15.28 -25.41
N VAL A 473 -13.87 -15.36 -25.96
CA VAL A 473 -13.64 -15.50 -27.40
C VAL A 473 -13.74 -16.98 -27.78
N VAL A 474 -14.34 -17.26 -28.93
CA VAL A 474 -14.44 -18.61 -29.53
C VAL A 474 -13.75 -18.62 -30.88
N THR A 475 -12.71 -19.44 -31.00
CA THR A 475 -11.94 -19.57 -32.25
C THR A 475 -12.57 -20.61 -33.19
N ILE A 476 -12.96 -20.19 -34.39
CA ILE A 476 -13.45 -21.06 -35.47
C ILE A 476 -12.35 -21.21 -36.52
N LYS A 477 -12.05 -22.45 -36.90
CA LYS A 477 -11.13 -22.78 -37.99
C LYS A 477 -11.89 -23.27 -39.21
N VAL A 478 -11.66 -22.61 -40.34
CA VAL A 478 -12.38 -22.84 -41.60
C VAL A 478 -11.41 -23.35 -42.66
N THR A 479 -11.62 -24.57 -43.15
CA THR A 479 -10.78 -25.20 -44.17
C THR A 479 -11.50 -25.29 -45.51
N GLU A 480 -10.76 -25.20 -46.61
CA GLU A 480 -11.31 -25.48 -47.94
C GLU A 480 -11.63 -26.97 -48.07
N LYS A 481 -12.74 -27.31 -48.73
CA LYS A 481 -13.07 -28.71 -49.01
C LYS A 481 -12.02 -29.24 -50.00
N PRO A 482 -11.24 -30.29 -49.65
CA PRO A 482 -10.21 -30.82 -50.53
C PRO A 482 -10.83 -31.32 -51.83
N PHE A 483 -10.51 -30.66 -52.94
CA PHE A 483 -10.99 -31.03 -54.27
C PHE A 483 -10.26 -32.30 -54.75
N PHE A 484 -10.77 -33.46 -54.35
CA PHE A 484 -10.14 -34.76 -54.59
C PHE A 484 -10.19 -35.16 -56.08
N GLN A 485 -9.19 -34.72 -56.85
CA GLN A 485 -8.88 -35.32 -58.15
C GLN A 485 -8.36 -36.75 -57.91
N LYS A 486 -9.09 -37.73 -58.46
CA LYS A 486 -9.15 -39.09 -57.92
C LYS A 486 -8.07 -40.05 -58.48
N GLU A 487 -6.80 -39.67 -58.46
CA GLU A 487 -5.71 -40.57 -58.89
C GLU A 487 -4.39 -40.31 -58.15
N SER A 488 -3.58 -41.37 -57.97
CA SER A 488 -2.24 -41.48 -57.30
C SER A 488 -2.15 -41.98 -55.84
N PHE A 489 -3.16 -41.83 -54.99
CA PHE A 489 -3.04 -41.97 -53.52
C PHE A 489 -2.81 -43.40 -52.94
N THR A 490 -2.49 -44.40 -53.74
CA THR A 490 -2.39 -45.83 -53.31
C THR A 490 -0.97 -46.37 -53.15
N LYS A 491 0.09 -45.65 -53.57
CA LYS A 491 1.49 -46.14 -53.47
C LYS A 491 2.27 -45.68 -52.23
N GLU A 492 1.96 -44.52 -51.66
CA GLU A 492 2.78 -43.92 -50.59
C GLU A 492 2.41 -44.37 -49.16
N ILE A 493 1.16 -44.82 -48.96
CA ILE A 493 0.66 -45.27 -47.64
C ILE A 493 1.32 -46.60 -47.21
N ILE A 494 1.74 -47.44 -48.15
CA ILE A 494 2.21 -48.82 -47.88
C ILE A 494 3.65 -48.86 -47.33
N THR A 495 4.50 -47.88 -47.65
CA THR A 495 5.88 -47.80 -47.14
C THR A 495 5.94 -47.22 -45.72
N ASN A 496 5.20 -46.15 -45.44
CA ASN A 496 5.26 -45.44 -44.16
C ASN A 496 4.83 -46.30 -42.95
N TYR A 497 3.89 -47.23 -43.16
CA TYR A 497 3.39 -48.11 -42.10
C TYR A 497 4.44 -49.07 -41.50
N ARG A 498 5.61 -49.23 -42.15
CA ARG A 498 6.68 -50.12 -41.69
C ARG A 498 7.65 -49.46 -40.70
N GLU A 499 7.87 -48.15 -40.79
CA GLU A 499 8.83 -47.45 -39.92
C GLU A 499 8.22 -47.04 -38.57
N SER A 500 6.96 -46.60 -38.54
CA SER A 500 6.27 -46.22 -37.29
C SER A 500 6.20 -47.37 -36.28
N ASN A 501 6.12 -48.61 -36.76
CA ASN A 501 6.18 -49.81 -35.92
C ASN A 501 7.53 -49.98 -35.21
N LEU A 502 8.65 -49.66 -35.86
CA LEU A 502 9.98 -49.87 -35.28
C LEU A 502 10.25 -48.91 -34.12
N LEU A 503 9.81 -47.65 -34.22
CA LEU A 503 9.83 -46.70 -33.10
C LEU A 503 8.94 -47.15 -31.93
N PHE A 504 7.78 -47.73 -32.21
CA PHE A 504 6.87 -48.25 -31.18
C PHE A 504 7.48 -49.43 -30.42
N TYR A 505 8.10 -50.40 -31.11
CA TYR A 505 8.81 -51.50 -30.46
C TYR A 505 10.05 -51.05 -29.69
N LEU A 506 10.77 -50.01 -30.17
CA LEU A 506 11.93 -49.47 -29.48
C LEU A 506 11.54 -48.70 -28.19
N LEU A 507 10.38 -48.02 -28.19
CA LEU A 507 9.78 -47.43 -27.00
C LEU A 507 9.37 -48.50 -25.97
N LEU A 508 8.72 -49.58 -26.42
CA LEU A 508 8.36 -50.73 -25.57
C LEU A 508 9.59 -51.40 -24.96
N LEU A 509 10.67 -51.59 -25.74
CA LEU A 509 11.93 -52.12 -25.26
C LEU A 509 12.55 -51.22 -24.17
N LEU A 510 12.53 -49.90 -24.36
CA LEU A 510 13.07 -48.94 -23.40
C LEU A 510 12.25 -48.93 -22.09
N VAL A 511 10.92 -48.98 -22.16
CA VAL A 511 10.05 -49.14 -20.99
C VAL A 511 10.31 -50.45 -20.25
N ALA A 512 10.54 -51.56 -20.98
CA ALA A 512 10.90 -52.84 -20.37
C ALA A 512 12.27 -52.80 -19.67
N ILE A 513 13.29 -52.16 -20.28
CA ILE A 513 14.63 -51.99 -19.70
C ILE A 513 14.58 -51.12 -18.42
N VAL A 514 13.84 -50.01 -18.45
CA VAL A 514 13.63 -49.15 -17.26
C VAL A 514 12.90 -49.93 -16.16
N SER A 515 11.84 -50.68 -16.49
CA SER A 515 11.10 -51.49 -15.51
C SER A 515 11.98 -52.58 -14.87
N PHE A 516 12.80 -53.26 -15.67
CA PHE A 516 13.70 -54.32 -15.23
C PHE A 516 14.83 -53.78 -14.35
N SER A 517 15.44 -52.66 -14.75
CA SER A 517 16.50 -52.01 -13.96
C SER A 517 15.97 -51.40 -12.65
N MET A 518 14.75 -50.86 -12.62
CA MET A 518 14.10 -50.43 -11.37
C MET A 518 13.81 -51.61 -10.42
N GLY A 519 13.47 -52.78 -10.97
CA GLY A 519 13.36 -54.04 -10.22
C GLY A 519 14.69 -54.54 -9.63
N PHE A 520 15.81 -54.32 -10.33
CA PHE A 520 17.14 -54.57 -9.79
C PHE A 520 17.56 -53.55 -8.74
N TYR A 521 17.29 -52.26 -8.95
CA TYR A 521 17.63 -51.19 -8.01
C TYR A 521 16.90 -51.36 -6.66
N THR A 522 15.61 -51.74 -6.70
CA THR A 522 14.81 -52.05 -5.50
C THR A 522 15.21 -53.36 -4.80
N ARG A 523 15.83 -54.32 -5.50
CA ARG A 523 16.50 -55.47 -4.86
C ARG A 523 17.83 -55.09 -4.22
N ALA A 524 18.70 -54.35 -4.92
CA ALA A 524 20.01 -53.94 -4.42
C ALA A 524 19.93 -53.09 -3.15
N LEU A 525 18.93 -52.20 -3.05
CA LEU A 525 18.63 -51.44 -1.83
C LEU A 525 18.16 -52.30 -0.64
N LYS A 526 17.71 -53.54 -0.87
CA LYS A 526 17.17 -54.43 0.16
C LYS A 526 18.21 -55.37 0.78
N GLU A 527 19.41 -55.46 0.21
CA GLU A 527 20.50 -56.35 0.66
C GLU A 527 21.72 -55.62 1.26
N LYS A 528 21.70 -54.28 1.35
CA LYS A 528 22.85 -53.48 1.80
C LYS A 528 22.60 -52.46 2.93
N ILE A 529 21.59 -52.69 3.77
CA ILE A 529 21.44 -51.98 5.05
C ILE A 529 21.27 -53.01 6.18
N PRO A 530 22.34 -53.40 6.89
CA PRO A 530 22.21 -54.14 8.13
C PRO A 530 21.64 -53.24 9.23
N PHE A 531 20.88 -53.86 10.13
CA PHE A 531 20.33 -53.27 11.35
C PHE A 531 21.39 -52.51 12.17
N PHE A 532 21.03 -51.34 12.71
CA PHE A 532 21.54 -50.93 14.02
C PHE A 532 20.39 -50.35 14.85
N SER A 533 20.23 -50.90 16.05
CA SER A 533 19.17 -50.52 16.99
C SER A 533 19.71 -49.50 17.99
N ALA A 534 19.10 -48.32 18.04
CA ALA A 534 19.20 -47.41 19.16
C ALA A 534 17.79 -46.91 19.53
N LYS A 535 17.37 -47.11 20.79
CA LYS A 535 16.14 -46.52 21.30
C LYS A 535 16.34 -45.02 21.52
N THR A 536 15.50 -44.20 20.92
CA THR A 536 15.17 -42.86 21.44
C THR A 536 13.67 -42.79 21.64
N ASN A 537 13.23 -42.64 22.90
CA ASN A 537 11.83 -42.37 23.20
C ASN A 537 11.54 -40.92 22.83
N VAL A 538 10.73 -40.69 21.80
CA VAL A 538 10.22 -39.36 21.44
C VAL A 538 8.70 -39.39 21.56
N HIS A 539 8.12 -38.42 22.28
CA HIS A 539 6.69 -38.40 22.56
C HIS A 539 5.86 -38.12 21.28
N PRO A 540 4.65 -38.70 21.11
CA PRO A 540 3.87 -38.60 19.87
C PRO A 540 3.52 -37.17 19.43
N ASP A 541 3.47 -36.22 20.36
CA ASP A 541 3.04 -34.84 20.11
C ASP A 541 4.15 -33.87 19.71
N SER A 542 5.40 -34.35 19.60
CA SER A 542 6.48 -33.54 19.03
C SER A 542 6.21 -33.18 17.56
N LEU A 543 6.58 -31.95 17.17
CA LEU A 543 6.37 -31.43 15.81
C LEU A 543 7.06 -32.31 14.74
N PHE A 544 8.21 -32.91 15.08
CA PHE A 544 8.93 -33.88 14.26
C PHE A 544 8.16 -35.20 14.04
N GLY A 545 7.47 -35.73 15.07
CA GLY A 545 6.67 -36.95 14.93
C GLY A 545 5.53 -36.78 13.93
N ARG A 546 4.84 -35.63 14.00
CA ARG A 546 3.74 -35.26 13.08
C ARG A 546 4.24 -35.06 11.64
N LEU A 547 5.45 -34.51 11.45
CA LEU A 547 6.12 -34.41 10.15
C LEU A 547 6.50 -35.77 9.55
N HIS A 548 7.02 -36.70 10.36
CA HIS A 548 7.43 -38.01 9.87
C HIS A 548 6.23 -38.88 9.45
N ALA A 549 5.10 -38.78 10.15
CA ALA A 549 3.85 -39.43 9.77
C ALA A 549 3.27 -38.86 8.45
N ARG A 550 3.24 -37.52 8.30
CA ARG A 550 2.77 -36.86 7.06
C ARG A 550 3.59 -37.24 5.83
N THR A 551 4.92 -37.30 5.95
CA THR A 551 5.81 -37.65 4.82
C THR A 551 5.68 -39.11 4.38
N SER A 552 5.45 -40.05 5.31
CA SER A 552 5.08 -41.43 4.96
C SER A 552 3.74 -41.48 4.20
N HIS A 553 2.69 -40.93 4.80
CA HIS A 553 1.33 -41.00 4.25
C HIS A 553 1.17 -40.29 2.89
N PHE A 554 1.96 -39.23 2.63
CA PHE A 554 2.02 -38.58 1.31
C PHE A 554 2.64 -39.49 0.24
N LYS A 555 3.74 -40.18 0.58
CA LYS A 555 4.48 -41.07 -0.35
C LYS A 555 3.62 -42.24 -0.82
N ASP A 556 2.87 -42.85 0.08
CA ASP A 556 2.00 -43.99 -0.24
C ASP A 556 0.76 -43.56 -1.04
N LYS A 557 0.16 -42.40 -0.72
CA LYS A 557 -0.91 -41.81 -1.56
C LYS A 557 -0.42 -41.48 -2.97
N LEU A 558 0.79 -40.94 -3.13
CA LEU A 558 1.36 -40.62 -4.45
C LEU A 558 1.55 -41.88 -5.30
N LEU A 559 2.11 -42.94 -4.71
CA LEU A 559 2.31 -44.24 -5.37
C LEU A 559 0.97 -44.90 -5.74
N ALA A 560 -0.03 -44.88 -4.86
CA ALA A 560 -1.36 -45.41 -5.14
C ALA A 560 -2.07 -44.64 -6.27
N SER A 561 -1.95 -43.30 -6.27
CA SER A 561 -2.55 -42.44 -7.32
C SER A 561 -1.91 -42.68 -8.69
N LEU A 562 -0.59 -42.86 -8.74
CA LEU A 562 0.13 -43.22 -9.97
C LEU A 562 -0.28 -44.62 -10.47
N ALA A 563 -0.42 -45.61 -9.59
CA ALA A 563 -0.87 -46.95 -9.97
C ALA A 563 -2.30 -46.95 -10.55
N LEU A 564 -3.21 -46.14 -9.99
CA LEU A 564 -4.57 -45.92 -10.50
C LEU A 564 -4.57 -45.24 -11.88
N LEU A 565 -3.71 -44.23 -12.09
CA LEU A 565 -3.55 -43.60 -13.41
C LEU A 565 -3.04 -44.58 -14.47
N PHE A 566 -1.97 -45.34 -14.19
CA PHE A 566 -1.42 -46.30 -15.14
C PHE A 566 -2.38 -47.43 -15.47
N THR A 567 -3.08 -48.00 -14.47
CA THR A 567 -4.08 -49.05 -14.71
C THR A 567 -5.29 -48.53 -15.49
N GLY A 568 -5.76 -47.30 -15.21
CA GLY A 568 -6.84 -46.67 -15.98
C GLY A 568 -6.48 -46.41 -17.44
N ILE A 569 -5.26 -45.94 -17.72
CA ILE A 569 -4.75 -45.73 -19.08
C ILE A 569 -4.60 -47.06 -19.83
N TYR A 570 -4.04 -48.10 -19.18
CA TYR A 570 -3.87 -49.43 -19.76
C TYR A 570 -5.23 -50.09 -20.09
N ALA A 571 -6.21 -49.97 -19.20
CA ALA A 571 -7.56 -50.51 -19.43
C ALA A 571 -8.29 -49.83 -20.59
N ARG A 572 -8.17 -48.50 -20.75
CA ARG A 572 -8.78 -47.74 -21.85
C ARG A 572 -8.14 -48.07 -23.21
N THR A 573 -6.81 -48.09 -23.29
CA THR A 573 -6.11 -48.40 -24.54
C THR A 573 -6.33 -49.85 -24.99
N PHE A 574 -6.32 -50.81 -24.06
CA PHE A 574 -6.56 -52.22 -24.38
C PHE A 574 -8.01 -52.50 -24.83
N LYS A 575 -9.02 -51.85 -24.22
CA LYS A 575 -10.41 -51.91 -24.71
C LYS A 575 -10.56 -51.36 -26.13
N SER A 576 -9.89 -50.25 -26.45
CA SER A 576 -9.89 -49.66 -27.79
C SER A 576 -9.24 -50.59 -28.83
N LEU A 577 -8.11 -51.20 -28.49
CA LEU A 577 -7.44 -52.16 -29.37
C LEU A 577 -8.33 -53.38 -29.68
N ILE A 578 -9.05 -53.90 -28.67
CA ILE A 578 -9.97 -55.02 -28.84
C ILE A 578 -11.20 -54.64 -29.69
N SER A 579 -11.75 -53.42 -29.58
CA SER A 579 -12.89 -53.01 -30.42
C SER A 579 -12.47 -52.87 -31.89
N VAL A 580 -11.30 -52.28 -32.17
CA VAL A 580 -10.74 -52.17 -33.52
C VAL A 580 -10.46 -53.55 -34.13
N LEU A 581 -9.83 -54.45 -33.38
CA LEU A 581 -9.59 -55.84 -33.84
C LEU A 581 -10.90 -56.62 -34.08
N ARG A 582 -11.96 -56.33 -33.30
CA ARG A 582 -13.29 -56.92 -33.51
C ARG A 582 -13.95 -56.37 -34.77
N ALA A 583 -13.88 -55.06 -35.03
CA ALA A 583 -14.38 -54.45 -36.27
C ALA A 583 -13.67 -54.99 -37.53
N ILE A 584 -12.33 -55.08 -37.50
CA ILE A 584 -11.54 -55.65 -38.61
C ILE A 584 -11.90 -57.12 -38.87
N ARG A 585 -12.23 -57.89 -37.83
CA ARG A 585 -12.66 -59.30 -37.96
C ARG A 585 -14.08 -59.45 -38.54
N VAL A 586 -14.97 -58.47 -38.35
CA VAL A 586 -16.30 -58.43 -38.98
C VAL A 586 -16.19 -58.02 -40.45
N ALA A 587 -15.48 -56.93 -40.75
CA ALA A 587 -15.32 -56.39 -42.11
C ALA A 587 -14.61 -57.35 -43.10
N LYS A 588 -14.03 -58.45 -42.63
CA LYS A 588 -13.33 -59.46 -43.46
C LYS A 588 -14.19 -60.70 -43.78
N ARG A 589 -15.50 -60.70 -43.49
CA ARG A 589 -16.36 -61.89 -43.67
C ARG A 589 -17.41 -61.80 -44.80
N GLU A 590 -17.61 -60.62 -45.39
CA GLU A 590 -18.69 -60.38 -46.37
C GLU A 590 -18.17 -59.71 -47.65
N ASN A 591 -17.70 -60.52 -48.62
CA ASN A 591 -18.23 -60.56 -49.99
C ASN A 591 -17.46 -61.53 -50.90
N LYS A 592 -18.11 -61.99 -51.98
CA LYS A 592 -17.57 -62.88 -53.04
C LYS A 592 -17.64 -62.21 -54.43
N PRO A 593 -16.89 -62.70 -55.45
CA PRO A 593 -16.64 -61.93 -56.68
C PRO A 593 -17.42 -62.38 -57.93
N VAL A 594 -17.58 -61.43 -58.86
CA VAL A 594 -17.85 -61.53 -60.32
C VAL A 594 -17.17 -60.29 -60.96
N GLY A 595 -16.62 -60.27 -62.18
CA GLY A 595 -16.54 -61.30 -63.24
C GLY A 595 -15.40 -61.02 -64.23
N THR A 596 -15.71 -60.90 -65.53
CA THR A 596 -14.75 -61.00 -66.65
C THR A 596 -15.00 -59.96 -67.76
N GLN A 597 -13.97 -59.29 -68.30
CA GLN A 597 -13.53 -59.34 -69.73
C GLN A 597 -12.67 -58.13 -70.19
N GLU A 598 -11.40 -58.43 -70.52
CA GLU A 598 -10.65 -58.18 -71.77
C GLU A 598 -10.50 -56.81 -72.48
N LYS A 599 -9.34 -56.73 -73.20
CA LYS A 599 -8.92 -55.85 -74.31
C LYS A 599 -8.56 -54.38 -74.02
N GLU A 600 -7.58 -53.75 -74.69
CA GLU A 600 -6.31 -54.23 -75.34
C GLU A 600 -5.43 -53.02 -75.78
N ILE A 601 -4.20 -53.29 -76.28
CA ILE A 601 -3.39 -52.42 -77.20
C ILE A 601 -2.86 -51.09 -76.59
N SER A 602 -1.58 -50.97 -76.21
CA SER A 602 -0.36 -50.59 -77.01
C SER A 602 -0.20 -49.06 -77.21
N GLU A 603 0.97 -48.41 -77.41
CA GLU A 603 2.42 -48.77 -77.48
C GLU A 603 3.26 -47.44 -77.48
N THR A 604 4.60 -47.28 -77.61
CA THR A 604 5.85 -48.09 -77.73
C THR A 604 7.05 -47.30 -77.13
N ALA A 605 8.21 -47.95 -76.92
CA ALA A 605 9.58 -47.39 -76.97
C ALA A 605 10.06 -46.36 -75.91
N ASN A 606 11.34 -46.26 -75.51
CA ASN A 606 12.58 -47.09 -75.56
C ASN A 606 13.48 -46.57 -74.40
N ALA A 607 14.30 -47.29 -73.62
CA ALA A 607 15.30 -48.37 -73.87
C ALA A 607 16.63 -47.88 -74.49
N GLU A 608 17.82 -48.07 -73.90
CA GLU A 608 18.19 -48.22 -72.46
C GLU A 608 19.39 -47.26 -72.11
N VAL A 609 20.64 -47.58 -71.71
CA VAL A 609 21.39 -48.83 -71.43
C VAL A 609 22.38 -48.63 -70.24
N SER A 610 22.52 -49.65 -69.37
CA SER A 610 23.60 -49.86 -68.37
C SER A 610 23.53 -49.10 -67.01
N GLY A 611 24.01 -49.67 -65.88
CA GLY A 611 24.50 -51.03 -65.66
C GLY A 611 24.96 -51.31 -64.20
N ALA A 612 24.93 -52.59 -63.80
CA ALA A 612 25.45 -53.18 -62.53
C ALA A 612 24.84 -52.75 -61.17
N ARG A 613 24.49 -53.77 -60.37
CA ARG A 613 24.19 -53.76 -58.92
C ARG A 613 25.26 -54.61 -58.20
N PRO A 614 25.27 -54.73 -56.84
CA PRO A 614 25.08 -53.72 -55.79
C PRO A 614 26.15 -53.83 -54.67
N ARG A 615 26.28 -52.81 -53.78
CA ARG A 615 26.80 -53.03 -52.40
C ARG A 615 26.07 -52.20 -51.35
N THR A 616 26.01 -52.74 -50.14
CA THR A 616 25.26 -52.23 -48.98
C THR A 616 26.02 -51.14 -48.20
N ARG A 617 25.29 -50.29 -47.46
CA ARG A 617 25.90 -49.20 -46.66
C ARG A 617 25.44 -49.16 -45.18
N ILE A 618 25.21 -50.33 -44.59
CA ILE A 618 24.91 -50.47 -43.15
C ILE A 618 26.21 -50.33 -42.33
N HIS A 619 26.77 -49.12 -42.27
CA HIS A 619 27.94 -48.83 -41.40
C HIS A 619 28.07 -47.39 -40.87
N VAL A 620 27.22 -46.45 -41.30
CA VAL A 620 27.36 -45.02 -40.92
C VAL A 620 26.66 -44.66 -39.59
N PHE A 621 25.74 -45.50 -39.10
CA PHE A 621 24.86 -45.15 -37.97
C PHE A 621 25.45 -45.42 -36.57
N ARG A 622 26.46 -46.29 -36.46
CA ARG A 622 27.03 -46.71 -35.17
C ARG A 622 27.88 -45.60 -34.54
N ASP A 623 28.78 -45.02 -35.33
CA ASP A 623 29.96 -44.32 -34.78
C ASP A 623 29.74 -42.80 -34.57
N LYS A 624 28.57 -42.25 -34.94
CA LYS A 624 28.24 -40.81 -34.78
C LYS A 624 27.21 -40.47 -33.69
N ILE A 625 26.50 -41.44 -33.12
CA ILE A 625 25.44 -41.20 -32.12
C ILE A 625 25.71 -41.95 -30.81
N PHE A 626 26.13 -43.22 -30.85
CA PHE A 626 26.39 -43.99 -29.62
C PHE A 626 27.60 -43.48 -28.84
N ALA A 627 28.69 -43.12 -29.51
CA ALA A 627 29.92 -42.65 -28.88
C ALA A 627 29.73 -41.41 -27.96
N PRO A 628 29.14 -40.28 -28.42
CA PRO A 628 28.92 -39.13 -27.55
C PRO A 628 27.92 -39.40 -26.42
N LEU A 629 26.89 -40.23 -26.65
CA LEU A 629 25.91 -40.57 -25.62
C LEU A 629 26.54 -41.39 -24.48
N LEU A 630 27.42 -42.34 -24.83
CA LEU A 630 28.19 -43.14 -23.87
C LEU A 630 29.17 -42.27 -23.09
N LEU A 631 29.84 -41.32 -23.75
CA LEU A 631 30.78 -40.38 -23.12
C LEU A 631 30.10 -39.50 -22.07
N ILE A 632 28.89 -38.99 -22.37
CA ILE A 632 28.07 -38.22 -21.42
C ILE A 632 27.70 -39.09 -20.21
N LEU A 633 27.26 -40.32 -20.43
CA LEU A 633 26.92 -41.28 -19.36
C LEU A 633 28.12 -41.61 -18.47
N MET A 634 29.30 -41.84 -19.03
CA MET A 634 30.52 -42.10 -18.25
C MET A 634 30.97 -40.87 -17.44
N ASN A 635 30.89 -39.66 -18.00
CA ASN A 635 31.17 -38.43 -17.27
C ASN A 635 30.18 -38.19 -16.11
N PHE A 636 28.89 -38.50 -16.30
CA PHE A 636 27.88 -38.40 -15.24
C PHE A 636 28.15 -39.41 -14.12
N TYR A 637 28.56 -40.63 -14.47
CA TYR A 637 28.94 -41.67 -13.51
C TYR A 637 30.21 -41.31 -12.71
N ALA A 638 31.21 -40.71 -13.39
CA ALA A 638 32.42 -40.20 -12.74
C ALA A 638 32.14 -39.04 -11.77
N LEU A 639 31.22 -38.13 -12.12
CA LEU A 639 30.78 -37.03 -11.25
C LEU A 639 30.11 -37.54 -9.97
N ILE A 640 29.30 -38.61 -10.07
CA ILE A 640 28.65 -39.24 -8.91
C ILE A 640 29.69 -39.92 -8.00
N LEU A 641 30.68 -40.60 -8.57
CA LEU A 641 31.77 -41.22 -7.80
C LEU A 641 32.68 -40.19 -7.12
N LYS A 642 32.97 -39.05 -7.77
CA LYS A 642 33.86 -38.00 -7.24
C LYS A 642 33.26 -37.24 -6.04
N ARG A 643 31.94 -37.33 -5.79
CA ARG A 643 31.27 -36.57 -4.71
C ARG A 643 31.35 -37.22 -3.32
N ASN A 644 31.85 -38.45 -3.20
CA ASN A 644 31.84 -39.25 -1.96
C ASN A 644 33.23 -39.51 -1.33
N GLY A 645 34.23 -38.63 -1.52
CA GLY A 645 35.56 -38.82 -0.94
C GLY A 645 36.34 -37.54 -0.65
N HIS A 646 36.69 -37.35 0.63
CA HIS A 646 37.52 -36.27 1.23
C HIS A 646 36.96 -34.84 1.08
N SER A 647 36.87 -33.96 2.10
CA SER A 647 37.41 -33.84 3.47
C SER A 647 38.87 -33.36 3.62
N SER A 648 39.06 -32.42 4.56
CA SER A 648 40.33 -31.95 5.18
C SER A 648 41.09 -30.74 4.58
N LYS A 649 40.75 -29.56 5.14
CA LYS A 649 41.64 -28.59 5.83
C LYS A 649 42.54 -27.56 5.09
N ASP A 650 42.73 -26.45 5.84
CA ASP A 650 43.87 -25.51 5.93
C ASP A 650 44.21 -24.67 4.65
N LYS A 651 44.67 -23.40 4.71
CA LYS A 651 44.74 -22.33 5.74
C LYS A 651 45.18 -21.00 5.06
N GLU A 652 44.93 -19.84 5.72
CA GLU A 652 45.64 -18.54 5.54
C GLU A 652 45.61 -17.86 4.13
N ALA A 653 45.88 -16.55 3.94
CA ALA A 653 45.76 -15.35 4.79
C ALA A 653 45.81 -14.04 3.94
N GLU A 654 45.27 -12.95 4.51
CA GLU A 654 45.69 -11.52 4.39
C GLU A 654 45.79 -10.71 3.07
N GLN A 655 45.45 -9.41 3.22
CA GLN A 655 45.88 -8.21 2.47
C GLN A 655 45.50 -8.07 0.96
N GLY A 656 45.32 -6.86 0.41
CA GLY A 656 45.30 -5.50 1.03
C GLY A 656 45.30 -4.36 -0.02
N ASN A 657 44.92 -3.15 0.40
CA ASN A 657 44.97 -1.83 -0.29
C ASN A 657 44.16 -1.67 -1.61
N GLU A 658 43.37 -0.62 -1.88
CA GLU A 658 43.44 0.85 -1.66
C GLU A 658 43.97 1.62 -2.90
N SER A 659 43.20 2.66 -3.30
CA SER A 659 43.65 3.99 -3.81
C SER A 659 43.17 4.43 -5.21
N ALA A 660 42.66 5.68 -5.25
CA ALA A 660 42.76 6.71 -6.31
C ALA A 660 42.25 6.41 -7.76
N GLU A 661 41.92 7.38 -8.62
CA GLU A 661 42.36 8.80 -8.68
C GLU A 661 41.30 9.76 -9.29
N LYS A 662 41.55 11.09 -9.23
CA LYS A 662 40.71 12.19 -9.75
C LYS A 662 41.14 12.67 -11.14
N THR A 663 40.20 13.23 -11.91
CA THR A 663 40.32 14.46 -12.76
C THR A 663 38.98 14.72 -13.49
N GLY A 664 38.53 15.93 -13.81
CA GLY A 664 38.97 17.28 -13.40
C GLY A 664 39.29 18.23 -14.57
N MET A 665 38.35 19.11 -14.97
CA MET A 665 38.63 20.37 -15.70
C MET A 665 37.39 21.29 -15.80
N ALA A 666 37.61 22.59 -16.05
CA ALA A 666 36.60 23.62 -16.33
C ALA A 666 37.21 24.70 -17.26
N VAL A 667 36.41 25.62 -17.82
CA VAL A 667 36.71 27.06 -18.06
C VAL A 667 35.57 27.80 -18.80
N ALA A 668 35.45 29.09 -18.48
CA ALA A 668 34.42 30.12 -18.73
C ALA A 668 34.01 30.50 -20.19
N ASN A 669 32.97 31.35 -20.27
CA ASN A 669 32.95 32.59 -21.07
C ASN A 669 31.80 33.55 -20.67
N GLU A 670 31.97 34.86 -20.92
CA GLU A 670 31.06 35.98 -20.60
C GLU A 670 30.87 36.92 -21.83
N GLU A 671 30.11 38.04 -21.89
CA GLU A 671 29.31 38.86 -20.95
C GLU A 671 28.22 39.64 -21.77
N VAL A 672 27.53 40.61 -21.13
CA VAL A 672 26.86 41.81 -21.68
C VAL A 672 25.36 41.72 -22.01
N GLY A 673 24.52 42.47 -21.27
CA GLY A 673 23.18 42.88 -21.74
C GLY A 673 22.19 43.42 -20.69
N LYS A 674 22.26 44.70 -20.29
CA LYS A 674 21.30 45.31 -19.32
C LYS A 674 19.96 45.72 -19.96
N ARG A 675 18.83 45.32 -19.34
CA ARG A 675 17.79 46.21 -18.72
C ARG A 675 16.43 45.53 -18.59
N THR A 676 15.99 45.28 -17.35
CA THR A 676 14.78 45.86 -16.71
C THR A 676 14.74 45.39 -15.26
N ASN A 677 14.37 46.26 -14.33
CA ASN A 677 13.79 45.80 -13.07
C ASN A 677 12.31 45.51 -13.36
N ASP A 678 11.80 44.40 -12.85
CA ASP A 678 10.59 44.35 -12.02
C ASP A 678 10.54 42.97 -11.31
N GLU A 679 10.06 42.97 -10.06
CA GLU A 679 9.66 41.85 -9.19
C GLU A 679 10.27 40.44 -9.45
N ALA A 680 11.47 40.19 -8.92
CA ALA A 680 12.09 38.86 -8.93
C ALA A 680 11.69 38.01 -7.69
N HIS A 681 10.58 37.28 -7.77
CA HIS A 681 10.36 36.11 -6.91
C HIS A 681 11.47 35.08 -7.18
N VAL A 682 12.28 34.75 -6.18
CA VAL A 682 13.32 33.72 -6.31
C VAL A 682 12.66 32.34 -6.32
N VAL A 683 12.43 31.81 -7.52
CA VAL A 683 11.94 30.44 -7.70
C VAL A 683 13.07 29.46 -7.37
N LYS A 684 13.00 28.81 -6.20
CA LYS A 684 13.80 27.61 -5.87
C LYS A 684 13.75 26.63 -7.05
N LYS A 685 14.89 26.00 -7.39
CA LYS A 685 14.87 24.81 -8.24
C LYS A 685 14.23 23.65 -7.47
N LEU A 686 13.75 22.66 -8.20
CA LEU A 686 13.17 21.46 -7.59
C LEU A 686 14.21 20.66 -6.77
N GLU A 687 15.48 20.79 -7.13
CA GLU A 687 16.66 20.25 -6.43
C GLU A 687 16.98 20.97 -5.09
N ASP A 688 16.38 22.15 -4.83
CA ASP A 688 16.57 22.95 -3.61
C ASP A 688 15.49 22.65 -2.53
N PHE A 689 14.72 21.57 -2.69
CA PHE A 689 13.66 21.11 -1.78
C PHE A 689 14.03 19.74 -1.21
N ASP A 690 13.54 19.39 -0.01
CA ASP A 690 13.64 18.00 0.45
C ASP A 690 12.64 17.08 -0.29
N LEU A 691 12.84 15.76 -0.21
CA LEU A 691 12.01 14.79 -0.94
C LEU A 691 10.51 14.87 -0.55
N GLY A 692 10.20 15.34 0.66
CA GLY A 692 8.84 15.52 1.15
C GLY A 692 8.21 16.82 0.65
N GLU A 693 8.98 17.93 0.67
CA GLU A 693 8.55 19.20 0.07
C GLU A 693 8.29 19.05 -1.44
N ALA A 694 9.19 18.38 -2.17
CA ALA A 694 9.04 18.13 -3.61
C ALA A 694 7.85 17.20 -3.92
N TYR A 695 7.59 16.21 -3.07
CA TYR A 695 6.37 15.37 -3.22
C TYR A 695 5.10 16.16 -2.92
N ARG A 696 5.09 17.01 -1.89
CA ARG A 696 3.95 17.88 -1.58
C ARG A 696 3.63 18.82 -2.74
N LEU A 697 4.65 19.38 -3.40
CA LEU A 697 4.46 20.18 -4.63
C LEU A 697 3.81 19.38 -5.77
N LEU A 698 4.20 18.12 -5.97
CA LEU A 698 3.55 17.22 -6.94
C LEU A 698 2.10 16.90 -6.53
N PHE A 699 1.89 16.58 -5.25
CA PHE A 699 0.60 16.22 -4.67
C PHE A 699 -0.40 17.37 -4.79
N ASP A 700 -0.08 18.57 -4.28
CA ASP A 700 -0.94 19.76 -4.36
C ASP A 700 -1.24 20.16 -5.82
N ALA A 701 -0.25 20.04 -6.73
CA ALA A 701 -0.46 20.31 -8.15
C ALA A 701 -1.44 19.30 -8.79
N THR A 702 -1.33 18.01 -8.46
CA THR A 702 -2.19 16.95 -8.99
C THR A 702 -3.61 17.06 -8.41
N ILE A 703 -3.73 17.32 -7.10
CA ILE A 703 -5.01 17.61 -6.45
C ILE A 703 -5.73 18.79 -7.14
N THR A 704 -4.99 19.86 -7.45
CA THR A 704 -5.52 21.05 -8.13
C THR A 704 -5.88 20.77 -9.59
N GLN A 705 -5.09 19.96 -10.30
CA GLN A 705 -5.30 19.65 -11.73
C GLN A 705 -6.56 18.81 -11.99
N TYR A 706 -6.96 17.96 -11.04
CA TYR A 706 -8.09 17.02 -11.19
C TYR A 706 -9.28 17.30 -10.22
N ASP A 707 -9.32 18.49 -9.58
CA ASP A 707 -10.36 18.92 -8.61
C ASP A 707 -10.64 17.88 -7.50
N LEU A 708 -9.57 17.32 -6.93
CA LEU A 708 -9.64 16.22 -5.96
C LEU A 708 -9.65 16.71 -4.50
N GLY A 709 -10.06 15.83 -3.59
CA GLY A 709 -10.06 16.13 -2.15
C GLY A 709 -8.65 16.10 -1.55
N LYS A 710 -8.25 17.16 -0.83
CA LYS A 710 -6.96 17.25 -0.11
C LYS A 710 -6.74 16.18 0.99
N SER A 711 -7.75 15.38 1.31
CA SER A 711 -7.72 14.31 2.30
C SER A 711 -7.31 12.94 1.76
N LEU A 712 -6.92 12.83 0.48
CA LEU A 712 -6.42 11.58 -0.10
C LEU A 712 -5.02 11.25 0.42
N THR A 713 -4.74 9.98 0.72
CA THR A 713 -3.35 9.52 0.88
C THR A 713 -2.59 9.56 -0.46
N PRO A 714 -1.24 9.55 -0.48
CA PRO A 714 -0.45 9.41 -1.71
C PRO A 714 -0.91 8.24 -2.59
N ARG A 715 -1.27 7.11 -1.97
CA ARG A 715 -1.81 5.93 -2.64
C ARG A 715 -3.18 6.16 -3.27
N GLU A 716 -4.14 6.71 -2.52
CA GLU A 716 -5.48 6.97 -3.03
C GLU A 716 -5.47 8.03 -4.13
N LEU A 717 -4.59 9.03 -4.06
CA LEU A 717 -4.35 9.96 -5.17
C LEU A 717 -3.80 9.24 -6.40
N SER A 718 -2.82 8.35 -6.22
CA SER A 718 -2.24 7.57 -7.33
C SER A 718 -3.23 6.55 -7.93
N GLU A 719 -4.20 6.05 -7.16
CA GLU A 719 -5.29 5.20 -7.66
C GLU A 719 -6.42 6.02 -8.30
N ALA A 720 -6.67 7.25 -7.86
CA ALA A 720 -7.64 8.16 -8.47
C ALA A 720 -7.25 8.53 -9.91
N ILE A 721 -6.05 9.13 -10.10
CA ILE A 721 -5.57 9.56 -11.43
C ILE A 721 -5.39 8.40 -12.42
N LYS A 722 -5.24 7.18 -11.92
CA LYS A 722 -5.07 5.98 -12.76
C LYS A 722 -6.29 5.66 -13.63
N ASN A 723 -7.47 6.15 -13.24
CA ASN A 723 -8.69 5.99 -14.02
C ASN A 723 -8.77 7.00 -15.19
N GLU A 724 -8.04 8.12 -15.10
CA GLU A 724 -7.95 9.14 -16.17
C GLU A 724 -7.01 8.70 -17.33
N ASN A 725 -6.24 7.62 -17.12
CA ASN A 725 -5.46 6.92 -18.16
C ASN A 725 -4.36 7.78 -18.83
N GLU A 726 -3.74 8.67 -18.04
CA GLU A 726 -2.82 9.72 -18.47
C GLU A 726 -1.37 9.23 -18.71
N PRO A 727 -0.59 9.87 -19.62
CA PRO A 727 0.72 9.38 -20.05
C PRO A 727 1.82 9.46 -18.98
N PHE A 728 1.58 10.15 -17.87
CA PHE A 728 2.50 10.26 -16.74
C PHE A 728 2.11 9.35 -15.55
N THR A 729 0.99 8.61 -15.63
CA THR A 729 0.46 7.78 -14.52
C THR A 729 1.49 6.80 -13.97
N ASP A 730 2.20 6.07 -14.85
CA ASP A 730 3.23 5.11 -14.44
C ASP A 730 4.42 5.79 -13.74
N ILE A 731 4.74 7.03 -14.11
CA ILE A 731 5.79 7.84 -13.48
C ILE A 731 5.33 8.31 -12.09
N PHE A 732 4.09 8.78 -11.99
CA PHE A 732 3.49 9.18 -10.71
C PHE A 732 3.44 7.98 -9.74
N MET A 733 3.06 6.79 -10.21
CA MET A 733 3.07 5.56 -9.40
C MET A 733 4.48 5.24 -8.85
N VAL A 734 5.53 5.45 -9.64
CA VAL A 734 6.92 5.24 -9.18
C VAL A 734 7.30 6.27 -8.12
N VAL A 735 7.11 7.56 -8.38
CA VAL A 735 7.43 8.63 -7.41
C VAL A 735 6.66 8.42 -6.11
N THR A 736 5.37 8.05 -6.19
CA THR A 736 4.53 7.70 -5.03
C THR A 736 5.14 6.54 -4.25
N ALA A 737 5.53 5.45 -4.91
CA ALA A 737 6.11 4.28 -4.24
C ALA A 737 7.46 4.58 -3.57
N ILE A 738 8.28 5.47 -4.14
CA ILE A 738 9.52 5.95 -3.51
C ILE A 738 9.17 6.80 -2.28
N HIS A 739 8.22 7.73 -2.39
CA HIS A 739 7.77 8.56 -1.27
C HIS A 739 7.22 7.72 -0.12
N GLU A 740 6.31 6.77 -0.38
CA GLU A 740 5.77 5.86 0.63
C GLU A 740 6.88 5.04 1.31
N ARG A 741 7.83 4.50 0.54
CA ARG A 741 8.93 3.68 1.08
C ARG A 741 9.90 4.48 1.95
N VAL A 742 10.17 5.74 1.59
CA VAL A 742 11.08 6.61 2.35
C VAL A 742 10.40 7.17 3.60
N PHE A 743 9.20 7.74 3.47
CA PHE A 743 8.55 8.48 4.56
C PHE A 743 7.64 7.65 5.47
N TYR A 744 6.94 6.64 4.94
CA TYR A 744 6.11 5.72 5.76
C TYR A 744 6.81 4.39 6.04
N GLY A 745 7.68 3.93 5.13
CA GLY A 745 8.54 2.76 5.33
C GLY A 745 9.84 3.05 6.10
N CYS A 746 10.12 4.31 6.41
CA CYS A 746 11.34 4.79 7.10
C CYS A 746 12.66 4.31 6.47
N MET A 747 12.66 4.02 5.16
CA MET A 747 13.84 3.53 4.44
C MET A 747 14.65 4.68 3.85
N ARG A 748 15.95 4.46 3.63
CA ARG A 748 16.75 5.39 2.83
C ARG A 748 16.47 5.20 1.32
N PRO A 749 16.63 6.25 0.50
CA PRO A 749 16.74 6.09 -0.95
C PRO A 749 17.90 5.15 -1.33
N GLU A 750 17.79 4.52 -2.49
CA GLU A 750 18.86 3.74 -3.12
C GLU A 750 19.78 4.65 -3.95
N ASP A 751 21.00 4.20 -4.26
CA ASP A 751 22.01 5.00 -4.97
C ASP A 751 21.48 5.48 -6.35
N GLY A 752 21.34 6.80 -6.51
CA GLY A 752 20.81 7.43 -7.74
C GLY A 752 19.27 7.49 -7.84
N GLU A 753 18.54 6.97 -6.87
CA GLU A 753 17.07 7.03 -6.83
C GLU A 753 16.56 8.45 -6.53
N GLU A 754 17.28 9.22 -5.72
CA GLU A 754 16.95 10.60 -5.37
C GLU A 754 17.02 11.56 -6.58
N GLU A 755 18.09 11.47 -7.38
CA GLU A 755 18.21 12.22 -8.66
C GLU A 755 17.05 11.86 -9.62
N ARG A 756 16.71 10.58 -9.69
CA ARG A 756 15.59 10.08 -10.49
C ARG A 756 14.25 10.64 -9.99
N TYR A 757 14.03 10.65 -8.68
CA TYR A 757 12.80 11.10 -8.03
C TYR A 757 12.52 12.58 -8.29
N PHE A 758 13.50 13.46 -8.06
CA PHE A 758 13.35 14.89 -8.39
C PHE A 758 13.13 15.11 -9.89
N LYS A 759 13.84 14.38 -10.76
CA LYS A 759 13.64 14.47 -12.20
C LYS A 759 12.22 14.05 -12.62
N GLU A 760 11.72 12.91 -12.12
CA GLU A 760 10.40 12.39 -12.47
C GLU A 760 9.27 13.31 -11.96
N ILE A 761 9.39 13.90 -10.76
CA ILE A 761 8.51 14.99 -10.30
C ILE A 761 8.58 16.19 -11.27
N GLY A 762 9.79 16.60 -11.65
CA GLY A 762 10.02 17.74 -12.54
C GLY A 762 9.51 17.54 -13.97
N ASP A 763 9.41 16.30 -14.46
CA ASP A 763 8.77 15.97 -15.73
C ASP A 763 7.23 16.08 -15.61
N ILE A 764 6.62 15.56 -14.54
CA ILE A 764 5.15 15.65 -14.30
C ILE A 764 4.70 17.12 -14.10
N LEU A 765 5.42 17.89 -13.27
CA LEU A 765 5.10 19.31 -13.04
C LEU A 765 5.25 20.18 -14.30
N ARG A 766 6.05 19.75 -15.29
CA ARG A 766 6.11 20.39 -16.61
C ARG A 766 4.94 20.00 -17.50
N TYR A 767 4.44 18.76 -17.41
CA TYR A 767 3.24 18.31 -18.12
C TYR A 767 2.01 19.14 -17.74
N PHE A 768 1.71 19.31 -16.44
CA PHE A 768 0.58 20.13 -15.98
C PHE A 768 0.66 21.59 -16.45
N LYS A 769 1.85 22.19 -16.44
CA LYS A 769 2.06 23.56 -16.98
C LYS A 769 1.82 23.65 -18.49
N GLY A 770 1.98 22.55 -19.23
CA GLY A 770 1.58 22.44 -20.64
C GLY A 770 0.07 22.54 -20.82
N CYS A 771 -0.69 21.71 -20.11
CA CYS A 771 -2.16 21.64 -20.19
C CYS A 771 -2.84 22.99 -19.92
N VAL A 772 -2.38 23.74 -18.92
CA VAL A 772 -2.89 25.09 -18.59
C VAL A 772 -2.67 26.09 -19.74
N SER A 773 -1.65 25.89 -20.58
CA SER A 773 -1.38 26.77 -21.74
C SER A 773 -2.24 26.47 -22.97
N GLU A 774 -2.78 25.25 -23.10
CA GLU A 774 -3.70 24.87 -24.18
C GLU A 774 -5.16 25.14 -23.82
N SER A 775 -5.54 25.06 -22.53
CA SER A 775 -6.87 25.42 -22.03
C SER A 775 -7.22 26.92 -22.15
N ASN A 776 -6.29 27.76 -22.59
CA ASN A 776 -6.44 29.22 -22.76
C ASN A 776 -6.31 29.65 -24.25
N ARG A 777 -6.75 28.79 -25.18
CA ARG A 777 -6.79 29.04 -26.63
C ARG A 777 -8.11 28.60 -27.27
#